data_AF-A0A395WCY8-F1
#
_entry.id   AF-A0A395WCY8-F1
#
_cell.length_a   1.000
_cell.length_b   1.000
_cell.length_c   1.000
_cell.angle_alpha   90.00
_cell.angle_beta   90.00
_cell.angle_gamma   90.00
#
_symmetry.space_group_name_H-M   'P 1'
#
loop_
_entity.id
_entity.type
_entity.pdbx_description
1 polymer ?
#
loop_
_entity_poly.entity_id
_entity_poly.type
_entity_poly.pdbx_seq_one_letter_code
_entity_poly.pdbx_strand_id
1 'polypeptide(L)'
;MNVDNLKVFEDFIKLESVIKELEEFIVYVKNDLGDDMKKVYPTMLVVAKDEEQAALFAQGVAKILKEQKIISTYLNRPSFLWESAIGKEFDCVLVDDFDDRPATKVELERVEKRVKKSAFDERLKLVNIFYTTKERAKQYKEYYKEDFYKYFVTRIELKPYEIQDIISGAHKCFGKWAEFGEIEVSEDFYPALDEWIDTVYDRADKTGKEFVVGLKERLIKQSKFLGHPYKFDANTIPQYWHRDSVNDVKNEMLKDLTLLWSSGLDDFFALIDKNVLDNAGLDAFNIIISSDHEDEAKRFAKYYARLLNSKEYRVISSKYVQTVLMDDLLEIDKFDDLHGVIFVEDFNEFENTNESYTSVLMNLKQMSKDFTNDLVFVLYNKVKTSELNSRLDEFGISDAFNFNFNLLNHTKESSERLIAYICEQKNVKVDDSVLHELAETVLNTKSLSEAIQCIETKFTALNDISEELCSTDEKKFKSIQKKEEELGEAKKKARKDRKERNVLLLPLSTLNSVNVSKYESMVEGVENQGYYISQLEPVPKMLAGMLNAQGDQLDSIYVLNTSQTEKECIKEGLLKKLIPFTNTHKDVDEKGEKYTAFTYFKERCGKFVEPKKIKSISISDGVEQALYEVTNRLKNMLSGQESAEKINLYVDFHGGFRDSATVLNAILILIKDIDNIELKDMYTIGYDNQAHFGIVRSVKDVSNVYDFVSGMKEFLSFGRSNGLVQFNDNVSNEDGKNITNAINKISDSILLNRMENFTSNLKDLSTALANNGQINGYYGVVKDLVLNNYKVKIENNTYNLLEDDSDYLPAQLQWCLEKKLLQQALVLIESKIAPVLYSNRIISGNPGRKRDYPFFGNWVKFSLCENEAEDVKYLYSERATNQFPKQLRFDFDERDVPDGIDILPNVKYSYYGRYIPYFNNIDVYEDINVVVEKIKELKTDDWDLKKYYVMGNEHGDNRLCVYVKVYDQDSNRYYYKQGTCYKRCASIPVNEVLKSNNNQHLEDLYVLMYIYKCLKKYRNTVAHALRENGESVSREVIEKWIELYIILLNRFLKNVVPICAEANNRRRNQQNNSRRNRQNNQREN
;
A
#
# COMPACT_ATOMS: atom_id res chain seq x y z
N MET A 1 -11.96 -28.71 37.33
CA MET A 1 -11.53 -27.30 37.59
C MET A 1 -12.68 -26.58 38.26
N ASN A 2 -12.53 -25.34 38.75
CA ASN A 2 -13.70 -24.46 38.88
C ASN A 2 -13.91 -23.72 37.54
N VAL A 3 -15.17 -23.41 37.20
CA VAL A 3 -15.54 -22.80 35.92
C VAL A 3 -14.97 -21.38 35.79
N ASP A 4 -14.84 -20.63 36.90
CA ASP A 4 -14.26 -19.29 36.87
C ASP A 4 -12.79 -19.27 36.44
N ASN A 5 -12.01 -20.30 36.74
CA ASN A 5 -10.61 -20.43 36.30
C ASN A 5 -10.49 -20.62 34.77
N LEU A 6 -11.57 -21.01 34.08
CA LEU A 6 -11.59 -21.13 32.62
C LEU A 6 -11.85 -19.79 31.92
N LYS A 7 -12.42 -18.79 32.61
CA LYS A 7 -12.65 -17.42 32.08
C LYS A 7 -11.36 -16.63 31.82
N VAL A 8 -10.22 -17.22 32.15
CA VAL A 8 -8.87 -16.66 32.00
C VAL A 8 -8.46 -16.55 30.53
N PHE A 9 -8.86 -17.51 29.71
CA PHE A 9 -8.67 -17.45 28.27
C PHE A 9 -9.68 -16.42 27.70
N GLU A 10 -9.27 -15.61 26.72
CA GLU A 10 -10.07 -14.46 26.26
C GLU A 10 -11.17 -14.85 25.24
N ASP A 11 -11.79 -16.02 25.43
CA ASP A 11 -12.80 -16.70 24.59
C ASP A 11 -12.37 -17.04 23.15
N PHE A 12 -11.22 -16.53 22.69
CA PHE A 12 -10.51 -16.98 21.49
C PHE A 12 -9.97 -18.44 21.53
N ILE A 13 -10.42 -19.31 22.45
CA ILE A 13 -9.88 -20.69 22.61
C ILE A 13 -10.98 -21.70 22.97
N LYS A 14 -11.19 -22.69 22.09
CA LYS A 14 -12.17 -23.77 22.25
C LYS A 14 -11.75 -24.87 23.23
N LEU A 15 -11.78 -24.53 24.51
CA LEU A 15 -11.31 -25.33 25.65
C LEU A 15 -11.88 -26.75 25.72
N GLU A 16 -13.12 -26.97 25.27
CA GLU A 16 -13.80 -28.28 25.28
C GLU A 16 -12.95 -29.40 24.65
N SER A 17 -12.11 -29.05 23.67
CA SER A 17 -11.26 -30.00 22.93
C SER A 17 -9.92 -30.34 23.59
N VAL A 18 -9.54 -29.63 24.66
CA VAL A 18 -8.20 -29.73 25.32
C VAL A 18 -8.26 -29.69 26.85
N ILE A 19 -9.46 -29.51 27.43
CA ILE A 19 -9.67 -29.36 28.87
C ILE A 19 -9.25 -30.61 29.66
N LYS A 20 -9.41 -31.80 29.08
CA LYS A 20 -9.05 -33.08 29.72
C LYS A 20 -7.54 -33.22 29.86
N GLU A 21 -6.80 -32.94 28.79
CA GLU A 21 -5.33 -32.97 28.75
C GLU A 21 -4.74 -31.91 29.69
N LEU A 22 -5.40 -30.75 29.79
CA LEU A 22 -5.05 -29.69 30.73
C LEU A 22 -5.33 -30.09 32.19
N GLU A 23 -6.46 -30.73 32.49
CA GLU A 23 -6.74 -31.24 33.84
C GLU A 23 -5.80 -32.39 34.24
N GLU A 24 -5.50 -33.31 33.32
CA GLU A 24 -4.52 -34.38 33.53
C GLU A 24 -3.12 -33.80 33.80
N PHE A 25 -2.69 -32.75 33.07
CA PHE A 25 -1.44 -32.05 33.36
C PHE A 25 -1.47 -31.38 34.74
N ILE A 26 -2.52 -30.62 35.07
CA ILE A 26 -2.61 -29.92 36.36
C ILE A 26 -2.60 -30.92 37.52
N VAL A 27 -3.27 -32.07 37.38
CA VAL A 27 -3.24 -33.17 38.37
C VAL A 27 -1.84 -33.79 38.45
N TYR A 28 -1.17 -34.03 37.33
CA TYR A 28 0.22 -34.51 37.30
C TYR A 28 1.17 -33.56 38.02
N VAL A 29 1.18 -32.27 37.66
CA VAL A 29 2.03 -31.25 38.29
C VAL A 29 1.75 -31.18 39.79
N LYS A 30 0.48 -31.18 40.19
CA LYS A 30 0.05 -31.08 41.60
C LYS A 30 0.44 -32.29 42.45
N ASN A 31 0.38 -33.51 41.89
CA ASN A 31 0.71 -34.73 42.60
C ASN A 31 2.23 -34.95 42.69
N ASP A 32 2.94 -34.77 41.57
CA ASP A 32 4.34 -35.22 41.47
C ASP A 32 5.36 -34.14 41.86
N LEU A 33 5.00 -32.85 41.88
CA LEU A 33 5.81 -31.82 42.57
C LEU A 33 5.79 -31.98 44.11
N GLY A 34 4.82 -32.74 44.65
CA GLY A 34 4.68 -32.99 46.09
C GLY A 34 5.52 -34.18 46.61
N ASP A 35 6.10 -34.99 45.72
CA ASP A 35 6.86 -36.19 46.08
C ASP A 35 8.36 -35.99 45.82
N ASP A 36 9.09 -35.57 46.86
CA ASP A 36 10.54 -35.28 46.80
C ASP A 36 11.41 -36.49 46.38
N MET A 37 10.86 -37.72 46.36
CA MET A 37 11.54 -38.91 45.87
C MET A 37 11.47 -39.06 44.34
N LYS A 38 10.56 -38.34 43.66
CA LYS A 38 10.42 -38.37 42.19
C LYS A 38 11.21 -37.24 41.52
N LYS A 39 12.12 -37.60 40.62
CA LYS A 39 12.72 -36.65 39.68
C LYS A 39 11.79 -36.44 38.49
N VAL A 40 10.92 -35.44 38.58
CA VAL A 40 9.89 -35.15 37.58
C VAL A 40 10.11 -33.77 36.96
N TYR A 41 9.99 -33.68 35.64
CA TYR A 41 10.12 -32.45 34.86
C TYR A 41 8.77 -32.13 34.21
N PRO A 42 7.90 -31.33 34.86
CA PRO A 42 6.60 -31.00 34.33
C PRO A 42 6.75 -30.10 33.09
N THR A 43 6.65 -30.74 31.92
CA THR A 43 6.85 -30.17 30.59
C THR A 43 5.58 -30.31 29.77
N MET A 44 5.03 -29.17 29.33
CA MET A 44 3.93 -29.11 28.37
C MET A 44 4.46 -28.63 27.03
N LEU A 45 3.99 -29.25 25.94
CA LEU A 45 4.06 -28.70 24.58
C LEU A 45 2.68 -28.16 24.20
N VAL A 46 2.62 -26.91 23.78
CA VAL A 46 1.46 -26.28 23.13
C VAL A 46 1.82 -26.04 21.67
N VAL A 47 1.02 -26.58 20.76
CA VAL A 47 1.09 -26.28 19.32
C VAL A 47 -0.20 -25.55 18.96
N ALA A 48 -0.11 -24.45 18.22
CA ALA A 48 -1.27 -23.68 17.80
C ALA A 48 -1.18 -23.31 16.31
N LYS A 49 -2.22 -22.66 15.76
CA LYS A 49 -2.15 -22.10 14.39
C LYS A 49 -1.14 -20.96 14.30
N ASP A 50 -1.11 -20.08 15.30
CA ASP A 50 -0.30 -18.85 15.30
C ASP A 50 0.29 -18.53 16.69
N GLU A 51 1.18 -17.55 16.73
CA GLU A 51 1.90 -17.13 17.94
C GLU A 51 0.95 -16.67 19.05
N GLU A 52 -0.08 -15.90 18.71
CA GLU A 52 -0.99 -15.29 19.68
C GLU A 52 -1.87 -16.35 20.34
N GLN A 53 -2.41 -17.29 19.57
CA GLN A 53 -3.17 -18.42 20.12
C GLN A 53 -2.32 -19.27 21.08
N ALA A 54 -1.06 -19.56 20.71
CA ALA A 54 -0.13 -20.31 21.53
C ALA A 54 0.22 -19.57 22.84
N ALA A 55 0.51 -18.27 22.76
CA ALA A 55 0.88 -17.43 23.90
C ALA A 55 -0.30 -17.23 24.88
N LEU A 56 -1.50 -16.95 24.37
CA LEU A 56 -2.73 -16.81 25.17
C LEU A 56 -3.02 -18.08 25.96
N PHE A 57 -2.84 -19.26 25.35
CA PHE A 57 -3.01 -20.52 26.06
C PHE A 57 -1.94 -20.73 27.14
N ALA A 58 -0.65 -20.58 26.81
CA ALA A 58 0.44 -20.79 27.76
C ALA A 58 0.35 -19.87 28.99
N GLN A 59 0.03 -18.58 28.78
CA GLN A 59 -0.19 -17.62 29.86
C GLN A 59 -1.45 -17.96 30.69
N GLY A 60 -2.52 -18.43 30.05
CA GLY A 60 -3.74 -18.85 30.72
C GLY A 60 -3.51 -20.06 31.64
N VAL A 61 -2.80 -21.09 31.15
CA VAL A 61 -2.41 -22.25 31.96
C VAL A 61 -1.55 -21.83 33.16
N ALA A 62 -0.57 -20.95 32.98
CA ALA A 62 0.25 -20.46 34.09
C ALA A 62 -0.55 -19.65 35.12
N LYS A 63 -1.51 -18.83 34.68
CA LYS A 63 -2.43 -18.14 35.59
C LYS A 63 -3.33 -19.11 36.37
N ILE A 64 -3.84 -20.18 35.73
CA ILE A 64 -4.60 -21.23 36.42
C ILE A 64 -3.74 -21.96 37.47
N LEU A 65 -2.49 -22.30 37.14
CA LEU A 65 -1.55 -22.89 38.10
C LEU A 65 -1.28 -21.95 39.29
N LYS A 66 -1.22 -20.63 39.05
CA LYS A 66 -1.03 -19.60 40.09
C LYS A 66 -2.28 -19.42 40.96
N GLU A 67 -3.47 -19.42 40.38
CA GLU A 67 -4.75 -19.39 41.10
C GLU A 67 -4.96 -20.63 41.97
N GLN A 68 -4.53 -21.81 41.49
CA GLN A 68 -4.51 -23.05 42.26
C GLN A 68 -3.34 -23.15 43.27
N LYS A 69 -2.48 -22.13 43.35
CA LYS A 69 -1.30 -22.05 44.24
C LYS A 69 -0.28 -23.19 44.02
N ILE A 70 -0.20 -23.69 42.79
CA ILE A 70 0.78 -24.70 42.36
C ILE A 70 2.10 -24.01 41.99
N ILE A 71 2.02 -22.79 41.46
CA ILE A 71 3.16 -21.91 41.17
C ILE A 71 2.93 -20.54 41.82
N SER A 72 4.00 -19.79 42.07
CA SER A 72 3.95 -18.43 42.62
C SER A 72 4.12 -17.36 41.54
N THR A 73 5.02 -17.54 40.57
CA THR A 73 5.16 -16.62 39.42
C THR A 73 5.92 -17.23 38.24
N TYR A 74 5.55 -16.81 37.03
CA TYR A 74 6.16 -17.27 35.79
C TYR A 74 7.01 -16.21 35.13
N LEU A 75 8.01 -16.66 34.35
CA LEU A 75 8.78 -15.86 33.40
C LEU A 75 8.32 -16.23 31.97
N ASN A 76 8.16 -15.26 31.08
CA ASN A 76 8.06 -15.55 29.64
C ASN A 76 9.40 -15.25 28.95
N ARG A 77 9.84 -16.09 28.00
CA ARG A 77 11.17 -15.94 27.39
C ARG A 77 11.31 -16.69 26.05
N PRO A 78 11.91 -16.04 25.03
CA PRO A 78 12.31 -16.71 23.79
C PRO A 78 13.31 -17.84 23.98
N SER A 79 13.14 -18.91 23.21
CA SER A 79 13.95 -20.14 23.32
C SER A 79 15.46 -19.84 23.26
N PHE A 80 15.89 -18.86 22.45
CA PHE A 80 17.30 -18.52 22.28
C PHE A 80 17.94 -17.91 23.54
N LEU A 81 17.16 -17.31 24.44
CA LEU A 81 17.64 -16.77 25.73
C LEU A 81 17.59 -17.78 26.88
N TRP A 82 17.14 -19.02 26.64
CA TRP A 82 16.94 -20.04 27.68
C TRP A 82 18.20 -20.39 28.48
N GLU A 83 19.39 -20.21 27.89
CA GLU A 83 20.67 -20.51 28.54
C GLU A 83 21.14 -19.42 29.52
N SER A 84 20.49 -18.26 29.56
CA SER A 84 20.72 -17.26 30.61
C SER A 84 20.07 -17.68 31.92
N ALA A 85 20.74 -17.45 33.06
CA ALA A 85 20.24 -17.86 34.37
C ALA A 85 18.78 -17.40 34.63
N ILE A 86 17.98 -18.29 35.20
CA ILE A 86 16.60 -18.03 35.63
C ILE A 86 16.65 -17.69 37.13
N GLY A 87 16.06 -16.55 37.52
CA GLY A 87 16.00 -16.10 38.91
C GLY A 87 15.36 -17.13 39.84
N LYS A 88 15.71 -17.11 41.13
CA LYS A 88 15.17 -18.09 42.12
C LYS A 88 13.72 -17.82 42.50
N GLU A 89 13.22 -16.65 42.15
CA GLU A 89 11.86 -16.18 42.29
C GLU A 89 10.86 -16.82 41.30
N PHE A 90 11.33 -17.40 40.19
CA PHE A 90 10.46 -18.04 39.19
C PHE A 90 10.37 -19.56 39.38
N ASP A 91 9.15 -20.07 39.49
CA ASP A 91 8.82 -21.51 39.60
C ASP A 91 8.07 -22.06 38.36
N CYS A 92 7.76 -21.20 37.39
CA CYS A 92 7.30 -21.57 36.05
C CYS A 92 8.00 -20.74 34.98
N VAL A 93 8.23 -21.31 33.80
CA VAL A 93 8.75 -20.57 32.63
C VAL A 93 8.00 -20.97 31.37
N LEU A 94 7.59 -19.97 30.60
CA LEU A 94 6.95 -20.10 29.29
C LEU A 94 8.02 -19.88 28.20
N VAL A 95 7.97 -20.67 27.13
CA VAL A 95 8.97 -20.68 26.05
C VAL A 95 8.31 -20.46 24.70
N ASP A 96 8.57 -19.32 24.07
CA ASP A 96 8.26 -19.12 22.64
C ASP A 96 9.37 -19.65 21.73
N ASP A 97 8.98 -20.26 20.61
CA ASP A 97 9.84 -20.59 19.47
C ASP A 97 9.00 -20.57 18.18
N PHE A 98 9.13 -19.49 17.40
CA PHE A 98 8.23 -19.15 16.28
C PHE A 98 8.97 -18.81 14.98
N ASP A 99 10.24 -19.19 14.84
CA ASP A 99 11.04 -18.84 13.66
C ASP A 99 10.66 -19.72 12.46
N ASP A 100 9.91 -19.18 11.49
CA ASP A 100 9.42 -19.93 10.32
C ASP A 100 10.54 -20.45 9.41
N ARG A 101 11.74 -19.86 9.50
CA ARG A 101 12.89 -20.27 8.69
C ARG A 101 13.28 -21.73 9.03
N PRO A 102 13.70 -22.54 8.04
CA PRO A 102 14.10 -23.93 8.26
C PRO A 102 15.13 -24.07 9.38
N ALA A 103 14.73 -24.69 10.49
CA ALA A 103 15.52 -24.78 11.71
C ALA A 103 16.89 -25.42 11.44
N THR A 104 17.98 -24.73 11.79
CA THR A 104 19.31 -25.29 11.60
C THR A 104 19.55 -26.46 12.56
N LYS A 105 20.45 -27.36 12.17
CA LYS A 105 20.91 -28.47 13.03
C LYS A 105 21.31 -28.00 14.44
N VAL A 106 21.85 -26.78 14.56
CA VAL A 106 22.29 -26.18 15.83
C VAL A 106 21.12 -25.70 16.69
N GLU A 107 20.08 -25.13 16.09
CA GLU A 107 18.85 -24.75 16.81
C GLU A 107 18.05 -25.97 17.26
N LEU A 108 17.93 -26.97 16.38
CA LEU A 108 17.33 -28.26 16.70
C LEU A 108 18.07 -28.94 17.86
N GLU A 109 19.40 -29.06 17.80
CA GLU A 109 20.22 -29.61 18.89
C GLU A 109 20.16 -28.76 20.17
N ARG A 110 19.94 -27.44 20.07
CA ARG A 110 19.71 -26.58 21.23
C ARG A 110 18.39 -26.89 21.89
N VAL A 111 17.28 -26.98 21.16
CA VAL A 111 15.95 -27.28 21.74
C VAL A 111 15.93 -28.65 22.39
N GLU A 112 16.44 -29.69 21.73
CA GLU A 112 16.60 -31.02 22.33
C GLU A 112 17.46 -30.98 23.60
N LYS A 113 18.64 -30.31 23.55
CA LYS A 113 19.47 -30.11 24.74
C LYS A 113 18.75 -29.33 25.83
N ARG A 114 17.87 -28.37 25.51
CA ARG A 114 17.18 -27.52 26.50
C ARG A 114 16.06 -28.29 27.21
N VAL A 115 15.21 -29.03 26.48
CA VAL A 115 14.19 -29.89 27.13
C VAL A 115 14.85 -31.02 27.93
N LYS A 116 15.96 -31.61 27.43
CA LYS A 116 16.76 -32.59 28.21
C LYS A 116 17.52 -31.99 29.40
N LYS A 117 18.05 -30.77 29.31
CA LYS A 117 18.85 -30.12 30.36
C LYS A 117 18.04 -29.42 31.45
N SER A 118 16.72 -29.41 31.37
CA SER A 118 15.87 -29.19 32.56
C SER A 118 16.28 -30.14 33.71
N ALA A 119 16.86 -31.31 33.39
CA ALA A 119 17.45 -32.24 34.34
C ALA A 119 18.81 -31.84 34.99
N PHE A 120 19.33 -30.63 34.72
CA PHE A 120 20.62 -30.16 35.26
C PHE A 120 20.56 -28.79 35.97
N ASP A 121 19.40 -28.14 36.10
CA ASP A 121 19.18 -27.20 37.21
C ASP A 121 18.82 -28.06 38.45
N GLU A 122 19.31 -27.69 39.63
CA GLU A 122 18.99 -28.41 40.88
C GLU A 122 17.50 -28.26 41.26
N ARG A 123 16.79 -27.32 40.62
CA ARG A 123 15.35 -27.11 40.72
C ARG A 123 14.54 -28.18 39.98
N LEU A 124 14.48 -29.38 40.58
CA LEU A 124 13.59 -30.51 40.22
C LEU A 124 12.07 -30.20 40.28
N LYS A 125 11.67 -28.93 40.34
CA LYS A 125 10.28 -28.49 40.50
C LYS A 125 9.84 -27.38 39.54
N LEU A 126 10.68 -27.00 38.58
CA LEU A 126 10.37 -25.95 37.60
C LEU A 126 9.33 -26.43 36.57
N VAL A 127 8.20 -25.73 36.45
CA VAL A 127 7.20 -25.98 35.40
C VAL A 127 7.63 -25.31 34.10
N ASN A 128 7.62 -26.05 32.99
CA ASN A 128 8.00 -25.53 31.67
C ASN A 128 6.83 -25.70 30.69
N ILE A 129 6.40 -24.61 30.06
CA ILE A 129 5.36 -24.62 29.01
C ILE A 129 6.00 -24.11 27.73
N PHE A 130 6.36 -25.02 26.83
CA PHE A 130 6.90 -24.70 25.51
C PHE A 130 5.74 -24.51 24.53
N TYR A 131 5.72 -23.41 23.79
CA TYR A 131 4.62 -23.05 22.89
C TYR A 131 5.14 -22.55 21.54
N THR A 132 4.53 -23.03 20.44
CA THR A 132 5.09 -22.93 19.07
C THR A 132 4.00 -23.07 17.99
N THR A 133 4.30 -22.69 16.75
CA THR A 133 3.40 -22.87 15.59
C THR A 133 3.43 -24.31 15.07
N LYS A 134 2.44 -24.67 14.24
CA LYS A 134 2.30 -26.03 13.69
C LYS A 134 3.42 -26.39 12.71
N GLU A 135 3.85 -25.43 11.91
CA GLU A 135 4.93 -25.49 10.93
C GLU A 135 6.25 -25.76 11.63
N ARG A 136 6.51 -25.01 12.71
CA ARG A 136 7.69 -25.16 13.54
C ARG A 136 7.70 -26.48 14.32
N ALA A 137 6.55 -26.90 14.85
CA ALA A 137 6.37 -28.23 15.44
C ALA A 137 6.61 -29.37 14.43
N LYS A 138 6.24 -29.19 13.16
CA LYS A 138 6.52 -30.12 12.06
C LYS A 138 8.01 -30.22 11.76
N GLN A 139 8.75 -29.10 11.69
CA GLN A 139 10.21 -29.10 11.52
C GLN A 139 10.91 -29.87 12.66
N TYR A 140 10.48 -29.67 13.91
CA TYR A 140 10.97 -30.47 15.05
C TYR A 140 10.67 -31.97 14.87
N LYS A 141 9.46 -32.33 14.45
CA LYS A 141 9.08 -33.73 14.19
C LYS A 141 9.86 -34.35 13.03
N GLU A 142 10.18 -33.62 11.97
CA GLU A 142 10.90 -34.17 10.81
C GLU A 142 12.35 -34.54 11.17
N TYR A 143 13.04 -33.67 11.93
CA TYR A 143 14.41 -33.93 12.36
C TYR A 143 14.52 -34.98 13.48
N TYR A 144 13.66 -34.90 14.50
CA TYR A 144 13.71 -35.79 15.67
C TYR A 144 12.77 -37.00 15.62
N LYS A 145 11.91 -37.09 14.61
CA LYS A 145 10.89 -38.14 14.48
C LYS A 145 10.03 -38.21 15.75
N GLU A 146 9.57 -39.41 16.11
CA GLU A 146 8.81 -39.63 17.33
C GLU A 146 9.62 -39.44 18.63
N ASP A 147 10.93 -39.14 18.58
CA ASP A 147 11.70 -38.81 19.79
C ASP A 147 11.45 -37.38 20.29
N PHE A 148 11.04 -36.43 19.42
CA PHE A 148 10.70 -35.06 19.84
C PHE A 148 9.66 -35.04 20.94
N TYR A 149 8.56 -35.75 20.70
CA TYR A 149 7.40 -35.74 21.57
C TYR A 149 7.62 -36.47 22.91
N LYS A 150 8.64 -37.34 23.00
CA LYS A 150 8.99 -38.07 24.24
C LYS A 150 9.55 -37.16 25.34
N TYR A 151 9.92 -35.92 25.01
CA TYR A 151 10.43 -34.95 25.98
C TYR A 151 9.33 -34.13 26.68
N PHE A 152 8.06 -34.29 26.28
CA PHE A 152 6.92 -33.57 26.85
C PHE A 152 5.93 -34.54 27.50
N VAL A 153 5.53 -34.23 28.74
CA VAL A 153 4.54 -35.01 29.51
C VAL A 153 3.16 -34.87 28.88
N THR A 154 2.73 -33.63 28.67
CA THR A 154 1.44 -33.30 28.03
C THR A 154 1.70 -32.55 26.74
N ARG A 155 0.88 -32.83 25.73
CA ARG A 155 0.94 -32.21 24.41
C ARG A 155 -0.48 -31.77 24.07
N ILE A 156 -0.64 -30.50 23.73
CA ILE A 156 -1.91 -29.89 23.37
C ILE A 156 -1.72 -29.26 21.99
N GLU A 157 -2.47 -29.74 21.02
CA GLU A 157 -2.60 -29.09 19.71
C GLU A 157 -3.93 -28.34 19.72
N LEU A 158 -3.87 -27.01 19.71
CA LEU A 158 -5.05 -26.15 19.67
C LEU A 158 -5.68 -26.21 18.28
N LYS A 159 -7.00 -26.24 18.23
CA LYS A 159 -7.74 -26.07 16.97
C LYS A 159 -7.56 -24.64 16.46
N PRO A 160 -7.55 -24.41 15.12
CA PRO A 160 -7.74 -23.08 14.56
C PRO A 160 -8.98 -22.40 15.14
N TYR A 161 -8.98 -21.06 15.21
CA TYR A 161 -10.14 -20.28 15.62
C TYR A 161 -11.37 -20.62 14.76
N GLU A 162 -12.49 -20.93 15.39
CA GLU A 162 -13.79 -20.92 14.72
C GLU A 162 -14.33 -19.47 14.72
N ILE A 163 -15.13 -19.10 13.71
CA ILE A 163 -15.59 -17.70 13.55
C ILE A 163 -16.42 -17.21 14.76
N GLN A 164 -17.03 -18.13 15.50
CA GLN A 164 -17.75 -17.86 16.75
C GLN A 164 -16.80 -17.53 17.92
N ASP A 165 -15.59 -18.12 17.97
CA ASP A 165 -14.56 -17.76 18.95
C ASP A 165 -14.10 -16.30 18.75
N ILE A 166 -14.00 -15.88 17.48
CA ILE A 166 -13.63 -14.51 17.08
C ILE A 166 -14.72 -13.51 17.41
N ILE A 167 -16.00 -13.82 17.11
CA ILE A 167 -17.15 -12.99 17.49
C ILE A 167 -17.22 -12.84 19.01
N SER A 168 -17.12 -13.94 19.76
CA SER A 168 -17.15 -13.93 21.23
C SER A 168 -15.98 -13.14 21.84
N GLY A 169 -14.76 -13.37 21.36
CA GLY A 169 -13.58 -12.62 21.76
C GLY A 169 -13.66 -11.14 21.40
N ALA A 170 -14.24 -10.80 20.24
CA ALA A 170 -14.51 -9.42 19.85
C ALA A 170 -15.50 -8.73 20.80
N HIS A 171 -16.65 -9.35 21.09
CA HIS A 171 -17.62 -8.83 22.07
C HIS A 171 -16.95 -8.55 23.42
N LYS A 172 -16.13 -9.48 23.91
CA LYS A 172 -15.37 -9.37 25.16
C LYS A 172 -14.32 -8.26 25.15
N CYS A 173 -13.66 -8.02 24.01
CA CYS A 173 -12.72 -6.92 23.83
C CYS A 173 -13.43 -5.55 23.76
N PHE A 174 -14.46 -5.40 22.92
CA PHE A 174 -15.23 -4.15 22.81
C PHE A 174 -15.96 -3.81 24.12
N GLY A 175 -16.52 -4.81 24.82
CA GLY A 175 -17.09 -4.65 26.16
C GLY A 175 -16.07 -4.12 27.17
N LYS A 176 -14.88 -4.73 27.28
CA LYS A 176 -13.79 -4.22 28.15
C LYS A 176 -13.36 -2.79 27.80
N TRP A 177 -13.21 -2.47 26.52
CA TRP A 177 -12.82 -1.11 26.10
C TRP A 177 -13.90 -0.08 26.43
N ALA A 178 -15.18 -0.46 26.44
CA ALA A 178 -16.27 0.38 26.93
C ALA A 178 -16.27 0.51 28.47
N GLU A 179 -16.04 -0.58 29.22
CA GLU A 179 -15.88 -0.56 30.68
C GLU A 179 -14.73 0.34 31.14
N PHE A 180 -13.62 0.36 30.39
CA PHE A 180 -12.48 1.25 30.65
C PHE A 180 -12.66 2.69 30.12
N GLY A 181 -13.77 2.99 29.42
CA GLY A 181 -14.05 4.31 28.88
C GLY A 181 -13.17 4.72 27.70
N GLU A 182 -12.56 3.77 27.00
CA GLU A 182 -11.77 4.02 25.78
C GLU A 182 -12.65 4.29 24.55
N ILE A 183 -13.88 3.76 24.55
CA ILE A 183 -14.88 3.85 23.48
C ILE A 183 -16.29 3.93 24.07
N GLU A 184 -17.26 4.39 23.27
CA GLU A 184 -18.69 4.27 23.53
C GLU A 184 -19.32 3.39 22.44
N VAL A 185 -20.21 2.45 22.80
CA VAL A 185 -20.87 1.51 21.88
C VAL A 185 -22.38 1.53 22.08
N SER A 186 -23.14 1.55 20.98
CA SER A 186 -24.61 1.47 20.98
C SER A 186 -25.14 0.04 20.77
N GLU A 187 -26.44 -0.18 20.98
CA GLU A 187 -27.07 -1.51 20.92
C GLU A 187 -27.04 -2.12 19.49
N ASP A 188 -27.04 -1.28 18.45
CA ASP A 188 -26.95 -1.67 17.04
C ASP A 188 -25.52 -2.02 16.58
N PHE A 189 -24.50 -1.70 17.38
CA PHE A 189 -23.10 -1.97 17.02
C PHE A 189 -22.80 -3.48 16.95
N TYR A 190 -23.21 -4.27 17.95
CA TYR A 190 -22.85 -5.69 18.01
C TYR A 190 -23.45 -6.53 16.87
N PRO A 191 -24.75 -6.41 16.50
CA PRO A 191 -25.28 -7.13 15.34
C PRO A 191 -24.56 -6.78 14.02
N ALA A 192 -24.18 -5.52 13.82
CA ALA A 192 -23.44 -5.07 12.64
C ALA A 192 -21.97 -5.54 12.66
N LEU A 193 -21.35 -5.60 13.84
CA LEU A 193 -20.03 -6.19 14.06
C LEU A 193 -20.02 -7.67 13.68
N ASP A 194 -21.02 -8.44 14.12
CA ASP A 194 -21.08 -9.89 13.92
C ASP A 194 -21.24 -10.26 12.45
N GLU A 195 -22.14 -9.58 11.71
CA GLU A 195 -22.28 -9.78 10.27
C GLU A 195 -21.03 -9.32 9.49
N TRP A 196 -20.33 -8.28 9.96
CA TRP A 196 -19.07 -7.86 9.36
C TRP A 196 -17.99 -8.92 9.54
N ILE A 197 -17.83 -9.47 10.75
CA ILE A 197 -16.85 -10.53 11.03
C ILE A 197 -17.16 -11.79 10.20
N ASP A 198 -18.43 -12.24 10.14
CA ASP A 198 -18.87 -13.37 9.31
C ASP A 198 -18.64 -13.18 7.80
N THR A 199 -18.57 -11.91 7.36
CA THR A 199 -18.33 -11.52 5.97
C THR A 199 -16.84 -11.44 5.63
N VAL A 200 -15.95 -11.12 6.57
CA VAL A 200 -14.53 -10.79 6.25
C VAL A 200 -13.47 -11.65 6.93
N TYR A 201 -13.78 -12.37 8.01
CA TYR A 201 -12.74 -13.05 8.80
C TYR A 201 -11.97 -14.11 8.00
N ASP A 202 -12.66 -14.85 7.13
CA ASP A 202 -12.07 -15.86 6.26
C ASP A 202 -11.16 -15.28 5.15
N ARG A 203 -11.04 -13.94 5.07
CA ARG A 203 -10.20 -13.17 4.13
C ARG A 203 -9.24 -12.22 4.85
N ALA A 204 -8.88 -12.52 6.10
CA ALA A 204 -8.06 -11.65 6.94
C ALA A 204 -6.65 -12.22 7.17
N ASP A 205 -5.64 -11.50 6.70
CA ASP A 205 -4.20 -11.74 6.93
C ASP A 205 -3.78 -11.68 8.41
N LYS A 206 -4.68 -11.24 9.30
CA LYS A 206 -4.55 -11.34 10.77
C LYS A 206 -5.69 -12.15 11.36
N THR A 207 -5.36 -13.14 12.16
CA THR A 207 -6.29 -14.00 12.92
C THR A 207 -6.56 -13.46 14.34
N GLY A 208 -7.36 -14.20 15.11
CA GLY A 208 -7.36 -14.10 16.57
C GLY A 208 -7.77 -12.74 17.14
N LYS A 209 -6.93 -12.20 18.02
CA LYS A 209 -7.16 -10.94 18.73
C LYS A 209 -6.45 -9.78 18.06
N GLU A 210 -5.35 -10.00 17.35
CA GLU A 210 -4.78 -9.03 16.40
C GLU A 210 -5.83 -8.55 15.37
N PHE A 211 -6.66 -9.45 14.84
CA PHE A 211 -7.81 -9.11 13.98
C PHE A 211 -8.74 -8.06 14.63
N VAL A 212 -9.09 -8.29 15.89
CA VAL A 212 -10.01 -7.45 16.68
C VAL A 212 -9.37 -6.11 17.05
N VAL A 213 -8.06 -6.08 17.35
CA VAL A 213 -7.32 -4.83 17.59
C VAL A 213 -7.19 -4.00 16.31
N GLY A 214 -6.86 -4.64 15.18
CA GLY A 214 -6.85 -3.99 13.87
C GLY A 214 -8.24 -3.47 13.46
N LEU A 215 -9.31 -4.17 13.84
CA LEU A 215 -10.68 -3.70 13.68
C LEU A 215 -10.97 -2.46 14.53
N LYS A 216 -10.62 -2.47 15.83
CA LYS A 216 -10.75 -1.29 16.70
C LYS A 216 -10.08 -0.06 16.08
N GLU A 217 -8.88 -0.19 15.53
CA GLU A 217 -8.22 0.92 14.83
C GLU A 217 -9.00 1.45 13.62
N ARG A 218 -9.55 0.55 12.78
CA ARG A 218 -10.38 0.93 11.62
C ARG A 218 -11.63 1.70 12.06
N LEU A 219 -12.29 1.24 13.14
CA LEU A 219 -13.47 1.92 13.71
C LEU A 219 -13.12 3.26 14.37
N ILE A 220 -11.94 3.39 15.00
CA ILE A 220 -11.42 4.68 15.49
C ILE A 220 -11.17 5.66 14.34
N LYS A 221 -10.68 5.18 13.19
CA LYS A 221 -10.47 6.00 11.98
C LYS A 221 -11.83 6.41 11.37
N GLN A 222 -12.80 5.51 11.29
CA GLN A 222 -14.13 5.76 10.72
C GLN A 222 -15.00 6.68 11.60
N SER A 223 -15.09 6.46 12.91
CA SER A 223 -15.82 7.32 13.85
C SER A 223 -15.32 8.77 13.86
N LYS A 224 -14.02 8.98 13.63
CA LYS A 224 -13.42 10.31 13.42
C LYS A 224 -13.86 10.96 12.11
N PHE A 225 -14.03 10.20 11.03
CA PHE A 225 -14.55 10.69 9.75
C PHE A 225 -16.05 11.05 9.85
N LEU A 226 -16.84 10.26 10.58
CA LEU A 226 -18.27 10.50 10.83
C LEU A 226 -18.54 11.65 11.84
N GLY A 227 -17.51 12.25 12.43
CA GLY A 227 -17.64 13.38 13.35
C GLY A 227 -18.02 13.02 14.79
N HIS A 228 -18.02 11.73 15.14
CA HIS A 228 -18.37 11.21 16.47
C HIS A 228 -17.23 10.33 17.02
N PRO A 229 -16.04 10.90 17.28
CA PRO A 229 -14.82 10.13 17.53
C PRO A 229 -14.94 9.23 18.75
N TYR A 230 -14.51 7.97 18.61
CA TYR A 230 -14.56 6.91 19.63
C TYR A 230 -15.98 6.44 20.04
N LYS A 231 -17.04 6.95 19.40
CA LYS A 231 -18.38 6.37 19.47
C LYS A 231 -18.57 5.42 18.29
N PHE A 232 -18.99 4.18 18.54
CA PHE A 232 -19.22 3.17 17.52
C PHE A 232 -20.71 2.75 17.50
N ASP A 233 -21.24 2.68 16.29
CA ASP A 233 -22.60 2.30 15.92
C ASP A 233 -22.56 1.45 14.63
N ALA A 234 -23.71 1.04 14.09
CA ALA A 234 -23.76 0.30 12.83
C ALA A 234 -23.19 1.10 11.63
N ASN A 235 -23.23 2.44 11.66
CA ASN A 235 -22.66 3.30 10.60
C ASN A 235 -21.12 3.35 10.64
N THR A 236 -20.52 3.04 11.79
CA THR A 236 -19.08 3.01 12.00
C THR A 236 -18.44 1.73 11.44
N ILE A 237 -19.22 0.65 11.26
CA ILE A 237 -18.78 -0.57 10.57
C ILE A 237 -18.52 -0.26 9.08
N PRO A 238 -17.35 -0.61 8.51
CA PRO A 238 -17.08 -0.43 7.09
C PRO A 238 -18.03 -1.26 6.22
N GLN A 239 -18.62 -0.68 5.18
CA GLN A 239 -19.44 -1.43 4.23
C GLN A 239 -18.60 -2.45 3.46
N TYR A 240 -18.96 -3.72 3.60
CA TYR A 240 -18.44 -4.85 2.83
C TYR A 240 -19.62 -5.59 2.17
N TRP A 241 -19.36 -6.27 1.06
CA TRP A 241 -20.39 -7.06 0.39
C TRP A 241 -20.76 -8.28 1.22
N HIS A 242 -21.97 -8.27 1.79
CA HIS A 242 -22.56 -9.42 2.48
C HIS A 242 -22.46 -10.71 1.66
N ARG A 243 -22.32 -11.85 2.34
CA ARG A 243 -22.56 -13.18 1.75
C ARG A 243 -24.04 -13.28 1.38
N ASP A 244 -24.34 -13.71 0.16
CA ASP A 244 -25.72 -13.91 -0.30
C ASP A 244 -26.29 -15.24 0.31
N SER A 245 -27.61 -15.43 0.38
CA SER A 245 -28.15 -16.77 0.73
C SER A 245 -28.16 -17.69 -0.50
N VAL A 246 -28.02 -19.00 -0.30
CA VAL A 246 -28.16 -20.00 -1.38
C VAL A 246 -29.47 -19.81 -2.14
N ASN A 247 -30.57 -19.54 -1.41
CA ASN A 247 -31.88 -19.34 -2.01
C ASN A 247 -31.95 -18.08 -2.85
N ASP A 248 -31.36 -16.96 -2.42
CA ASP A 248 -31.35 -15.73 -3.20
C ASP A 248 -30.52 -15.87 -4.49
N VAL A 249 -29.34 -16.52 -4.41
CA VAL A 249 -28.51 -16.78 -5.59
C VAL A 249 -29.21 -17.74 -6.56
N LYS A 250 -29.78 -18.85 -6.08
CA LYS A 250 -30.60 -19.76 -6.91
C LYS A 250 -31.81 -19.03 -7.53
N ASN A 251 -32.49 -18.16 -6.77
CA ASN A 251 -33.61 -17.33 -7.26
C ASN A 251 -33.19 -16.22 -8.24
N GLU A 252 -31.92 -15.80 -8.27
CA GLU A 252 -31.38 -14.94 -9.34
C GLU A 252 -30.99 -15.74 -10.58
N MET A 253 -30.37 -16.92 -10.40
CA MET A 253 -30.09 -17.83 -11.52
C MET A 253 -31.37 -18.27 -12.23
N LEU A 254 -32.47 -18.45 -11.49
CA LEU A 254 -33.81 -18.71 -12.02
C LEU A 254 -34.49 -17.48 -12.68
N LYS A 255 -33.76 -16.38 -12.89
CA LYS A 255 -34.19 -15.21 -13.70
C LYS A 255 -33.29 -15.00 -14.93
N ASP A 256 -32.20 -15.76 -15.04
CA ASP A 256 -31.27 -15.68 -16.16
C ASP A 256 -31.75 -16.57 -17.32
N LEU A 257 -32.08 -15.95 -18.46
CA LEU A 257 -32.66 -16.66 -19.61
C LEU A 257 -31.75 -17.76 -20.17
N THR A 258 -30.41 -17.63 -20.11
CA THR A 258 -29.47 -18.66 -20.57
C THR A 258 -29.40 -19.82 -19.58
N LEU A 259 -29.51 -19.56 -18.26
CA LEU A 259 -29.52 -20.61 -17.26
C LEU A 259 -30.86 -21.35 -17.23
N LEU A 260 -31.98 -20.63 -17.35
CA LEU A 260 -33.31 -21.21 -17.46
C LEU A 260 -33.42 -22.16 -18.66
N TRP A 261 -32.80 -21.78 -19.79
CA TRP A 261 -32.72 -22.57 -21.02
C TRP A 261 -31.92 -23.87 -20.89
N SER A 262 -30.80 -23.85 -20.14
CA SER A 262 -29.92 -25.01 -20.00
C SER A 262 -30.63 -26.23 -19.40
N SER A 263 -30.41 -27.38 -20.01
CA SER A 263 -30.81 -28.69 -19.49
C SER A 263 -30.03 -29.11 -18.23
N GLY A 264 -28.87 -28.50 -17.98
CA GLY A 264 -27.96 -28.91 -16.90
C GLY A 264 -28.21 -28.23 -15.55
N LEU A 265 -29.16 -27.28 -15.46
CA LEU A 265 -29.30 -26.43 -14.27
C LEU A 265 -29.74 -27.21 -13.02
N ASP A 266 -30.65 -28.15 -13.18
CA ASP A 266 -31.22 -28.93 -12.07
C ASP A 266 -30.23 -30.00 -11.58
N ASP A 267 -29.56 -30.69 -12.52
CA ASP A 267 -28.45 -31.61 -12.22
C ASP A 267 -27.27 -30.88 -11.54
N PHE A 268 -26.96 -29.66 -11.99
CA PHE A 268 -25.94 -28.82 -11.36
C PHE A 268 -26.29 -28.48 -9.92
N PHE A 269 -27.52 -28.00 -9.64
CA PHE A 269 -27.93 -27.72 -8.27
C PHE A 269 -27.89 -28.98 -7.41
N ALA A 270 -28.42 -30.10 -7.90
CA ALA A 270 -28.40 -31.37 -7.17
C ALA A 270 -26.97 -31.86 -6.85
N LEU A 271 -26.01 -31.66 -7.76
CA LEU A 271 -24.61 -32.01 -7.53
C LEU A 271 -23.95 -31.11 -6.48
N ILE A 272 -24.14 -29.79 -6.56
CA ILE A 272 -23.53 -28.86 -5.59
C ILE A 272 -24.16 -29.02 -4.20
N ASP A 273 -25.49 -29.14 -4.10
CA ASP A 273 -26.18 -29.45 -2.84
C ASP A 273 -25.63 -30.73 -2.20
N LYS A 274 -25.37 -31.78 -3.02
CA LYS A 274 -24.77 -33.03 -2.56
C LYS A 274 -23.31 -32.88 -2.14
N ASN A 275 -22.45 -32.23 -2.94
CA ASN A 275 -21.02 -32.09 -2.64
C ASN A 275 -20.78 -31.30 -1.33
N VAL A 276 -21.64 -30.33 -1.03
CA VAL A 276 -21.66 -29.62 0.26
C VAL A 276 -22.13 -30.55 1.38
N LEU A 277 -23.21 -31.33 1.19
CA LEU A 277 -23.70 -32.29 2.19
C LEU A 277 -22.67 -33.35 2.57
N ASP A 278 -21.98 -33.91 1.57
CA ASP A 278 -20.96 -34.95 1.73
C ASP A 278 -19.61 -34.40 2.25
N ASN A 279 -19.47 -33.08 2.42
CA ASN A 279 -18.23 -32.38 2.79
C ASN A 279 -17.06 -32.74 1.86
N ALA A 280 -17.28 -32.66 0.55
CA ALA A 280 -16.27 -32.95 -0.46
C ALA A 280 -15.13 -31.91 -0.47
N GLY A 281 -13.96 -32.30 -1.00
CA GLY A 281 -12.81 -31.41 -1.17
C GLY A 281 -13.04 -30.32 -2.23
N LEU A 282 -12.20 -29.27 -2.24
CA LEU A 282 -12.28 -28.18 -3.21
C LEU A 282 -12.23 -28.67 -4.67
N ASP A 283 -11.49 -29.75 -4.94
CA ASP A 283 -11.39 -30.35 -6.27
C ASP A 283 -12.73 -30.93 -6.78
N ALA A 284 -13.67 -31.27 -5.88
CA ALA A 284 -15.03 -31.67 -6.24
C ALA A 284 -15.90 -30.51 -6.77
N PHE A 285 -15.44 -29.25 -6.63
CA PHE A 285 -16.12 -28.05 -7.12
C PHE A 285 -15.49 -27.49 -8.41
N ASN A 286 -14.40 -28.09 -8.90
CA ASN A 286 -13.86 -27.75 -10.22
C ASN A 286 -14.82 -28.19 -11.33
N ILE A 287 -15.17 -27.29 -12.25
CA ILE A 287 -16.15 -27.53 -13.31
C ILE A 287 -15.66 -27.06 -14.69
N ILE A 288 -16.35 -27.53 -15.72
CA ILE A 288 -16.21 -27.06 -17.11
C ILE A 288 -17.53 -26.42 -17.52
N ILE A 289 -17.50 -25.30 -18.24
CA ILE A 289 -18.68 -24.68 -18.84
C ILE A 289 -18.59 -24.75 -20.36
N SER A 290 -19.58 -25.37 -21.00
CA SER A 290 -19.70 -25.40 -22.46
C SER A 290 -20.66 -24.32 -22.96
N SER A 291 -20.18 -23.35 -23.74
CA SER A 291 -21.01 -22.33 -24.42
C SER A 291 -20.34 -21.76 -25.69
N ASP A 292 -21.14 -21.34 -26.65
CA ASP A 292 -20.73 -20.57 -27.83
C ASP A 292 -20.19 -19.17 -27.45
N HIS A 293 -20.55 -18.69 -26.26
CA HIS A 293 -20.32 -17.33 -25.79
C HIS A 293 -19.69 -17.31 -24.38
N GLU A 294 -18.39 -17.01 -24.35
CA GLU A 294 -17.58 -16.81 -23.15
C GLU A 294 -18.18 -15.80 -22.15
N ASP A 295 -18.80 -14.71 -22.64
CA ASP A 295 -19.54 -13.73 -21.82
C ASP A 295 -20.64 -14.40 -20.95
N GLU A 296 -21.25 -15.50 -21.41
CA GLU A 296 -22.24 -16.28 -20.65
C GLU A 296 -21.58 -17.22 -19.64
N ALA A 297 -20.49 -17.88 -20.02
CA ALA A 297 -19.71 -18.72 -19.12
C ALA A 297 -19.12 -17.89 -17.95
N LYS A 298 -18.61 -16.69 -18.23
CA LYS A 298 -18.20 -15.70 -17.22
C LYS A 298 -19.36 -15.22 -16.35
N ARG A 299 -20.57 -15.09 -16.91
CA ARG A 299 -21.79 -14.72 -16.16
C ARG A 299 -22.21 -15.83 -15.20
N PHE A 300 -22.20 -17.08 -15.65
CA PHE A 300 -22.41 -18.24 -14.77
C PHE A 300 -21.32 -18.37 -13.72
N ALA A 301 -20.04 -18.21 -14.06
CA ALA A 301 -18.93 -18.27 -13.08
C ALA A 301 -19.12 -17.25 -11.94
N LYS A 302 -19.69 -16.06 -12.22
CA LYS A 302 -20.03 -15.07 -11.19
C LYS A 302 -21.22 -15.50 -10.32
N TYR A 303 -22.23 -16.16 -10.88
CA TYR A 303 -23.29 -16.80 -10.08
C TYR A 303 -22.73 -17.96 -9.25
N TYR A 304 -21.80 -18.75 -9.79
CA TYR A 304 -21.19 -19.87 -9.11
C TYR A 304 -20.31 -19.43 -7.93
N ALA A 305 -19.47 -18.40 -8.13
CA ALA A 305 -18.69 -17.80 -7.06
C ALA A 305 -19.58 -17.26 -5.93
N ARG A 306 -20.70 -16.60 -6.25
CA ARG A 306 -21.70 -16.17 -5.26
C ARG A 306 -22.35 -17.35 -4.53
N LEU A 307 -22.67 -18.42 -5.25
CA LEU A 307 -23.30 -19.62 -4.70
C LEU A 307 -22.36 -20.36 -3.75
N LEU A 308 -21.10 -20.56 -4.13
CA LEU A 308 -20.05 -21.17 -3.29
C LEU A 308 -19.70 -20.29 -2.07
N ASN A 309 -19.71 -18.97 -2.21
CA ASN A 309 -19.44 -18.00 -1.13
C ASN A 309 -20.64 -17.75 -0.20
N SER A 310 -21.80 -18.34 -0.48
CA SER A 310 -23.07 -18.10 0.24
C SER A 310 -23.01 -18.44 1.74
N LYS A 311 -23.98 -17.90 2.50
CA LYS A 311 -24.09 -18.08 3.96
C LYS A 311 -24.16 -19.56 4.38
N GLU A 312 -24.79 -20.40 3.56
CA GLU A 312 -25.05 -21.82 3.85
C GLU A 312 -24.03 -22.79 3.23
N TYR A 313 -23.37 -22.47 2.10
CA TYR A 313 -22.36 -23.37 1.50
C TYR A 313 -20.94 -23.11 2.01
N ARG A 314 -20.51 -21.85 2.10
CA ARG A 314 -19.18 -21.42 2.60
C ARG A 314 -17.96 -22.15 2.01
N VAL A 315 -18.03 -22.59 0.74
CA VAL A 315 -16.95 -23.37 0.09
C VAL A 315 -15.73 -22.50 -0.24
N ILE A 316 -15.93 -21.21 -0.55
CA ILE A 316 -14.86 -20.24 -0.85
C ILE A 316 -15.02 -18.95 -0.03
N SER A 317 -13.92 -18.29 0.30
CA SER A 317 -13.89 -17.06 1.10
C SER A 317 -14.37 -15.82 0.33
N SER A 318 -14.29 -15.85 -1.00
CA SER A 318 -14.50 -14.70 -1.89
C SER A 318 -15.46 -15.03 -3.04
N LYS A 319 -16.40 -14.11 -3.33
CA LYS A 319 -17.26 -14.15 -4.52
C LYS A 319 -16.63 -13.52 -5.78
N TYR A 320 -15.33 -13.28 -5.77
CA TYR A 320 -14.60 -12.77 -6.92
C TYR A 320 -14.36 -13.87 -7.97
N VAL A 321 -14.26 -13.47 -9.23
CA VAL A 321 -13.89 -14.34 -10.36
C VAL A 321 -12.68 -13.71 -11.02
N GLN A 322 -11.49 -14.21 -10.71
CA GLN A 322 -10.29 -13.87 -11.47
C GLN A 322 -10.34 -14.60 -12.80
N THR A 323 -9.89 -13.95 -13.88
CA THR A 323 -9.80 -14.57 -15.20
C THR A 323 -8.35 -14.64 -15.64
N VAL A 324 -7.94 -15.76 -16.23
CA VAL A 324 -6.55 -16.05 -16.63
C VAL A 324 -6.50 -16.78 -17.97
N LEU A 325 -5.39 -16.63 -18.69
CA LEU A 325 -5.07 -17.46 -19.84
C LEU A 325 -4.36 -18.74 -19.38
N MET A 326 -4.28 -19.75 -20.25
CA MET A 326 -3.54 -20.98 -19.94
C MET A 326 -2.04 -20.69 -19.67
N ASP A 327 -1.46 -19.73 -20.39
CA ASP A 327 -0.04 -19.39 -20.28
C ASP A 327 0.31 -18.65 -18.96
N ASP A 328 -0.66 -17.96 -18.33
CA ASP A 328 -0.45 -17.27 -17.05
C ASP A 328 -0.15 -18.24 -15.89
N LEU A 329 -0.57 -19.50 -16.03
CA LEU A 329 -0.39 -20.58 -15.05
C LEU A 329 1.08 -21.04 -14.92
N LEU A 330 2.01 -20.47 -15.70
CA LEU A 330 3.46 -20.69 -15.51
C LEU A 330 4.00 -20.12 -14.20
N GLU A 331 3.41 -19.03 -13.70
CA GLU A 331 3.89 -18.29 -12.51
C GLU A 331 2.95 -18.54 -11.32
N ILE A 332 3.11 -19.70 -10.66
CA ILE A 332 2.27 -20.12 -9.50
C ILE A 332 2.25 -19.04 -8.40
N ASP A 333 3.39 -18.42 -8.11
CA ASP A 333 3.59 -17.35 -7.11
C ASP A 333 2.63 -16.15 -7.28
N LYS A 334 1.97 -15.98 -8.44
CA LYS A 334 0.92 -14.96 -8.65
C LYS A 334 -0.42 -15.28 -7.98
N PHE A 335 -0.62 -16.51 -7.52
CA PHE A 335 -1.90 -17.01 -7.05
C PHE A 335 -2.00 -17.18 -5.53
N ASP A 336 -0.88 -17.06 -4.80
CA ASP A 336 -0.80 -17.26 -3.34
C ASP A 336 -1.70 -16.28 -2.55
N ASP A 337 -1.88 -15.06 -3.06
CA ASP A 337 -2.74 -14.00 -2.49
C ASP A 337 -4.18 -13.98 -3.08
N LEU A 338 -4.57 -14.96 -3.90
CA LEU A 338 -5.87 -14.97 -4.59
C LEU A 338 -6.93 -15.83 -3.90
N HIS A 339 -8.17 -15.34 -3.94
CA HIS A 339 -9.33 -16.00 -3.33
C HIS A 339 -10.56 -16.02 -4.25
N GLY A 340 -11.22 -17.17 -4.34
CA GLY A 340 -12.50 -17.35 -5.02
C GLY A 340 -12.44 -18.28 -6.25
N VAL A 341 -12.98 -17.83 -7.39
CA VAL A 341 -13.04 -18.64 -8.62
C VAL A 341 -12.01 -18.19 -9.65
N ILE A 342 -11.29 -19.13 -10.25
CA ILE A 342 -10.39 -18.93 -11.39
C ILE A 342 -11.10 -19.39 -12.68
N PHE A 343 -11.36 -18.45 -13.58
CA PHE A 343 -11.93 -18.72 -14.91
C PHE A 343 -10.81 -18.77 -15.96
N VAL A 344 -10.76 -19.84 -16.75
CA VAL A 344 -9.70 -20.06 -17.76
C VAL A 344 -10.28 -19.99 -19.17
N GLU A 345 -9.84 -19.00 -19.96
CA GLU A 345 -10.38 -18.68 -21.29
C GLU A 345 -9.87 -19.63 -22.39
N ASP A 346 -8.55 -19.67 -22.61
CA ASP A 346 -7.91 -20.22 -23.82
C ASP A 346 -7.72 -21.75 -23.82
N PHE A 347 -8.43 -22.49 -22.96
CA PHE A 347 -8.34 -23.97 -22.91
C PHE A 347 -8.58 -24.63 -24.28
N ASN A 348 -9.42 -24.00 -25.12
CA ASN A 348 -9.75 -24.48 -26.46
C ASN A 348 -8.61 -24.30 -27.47
N GLU A 349 -7.76 -23.28 -27.33
CA GLU A 349 -6.73 -22.92 -28.32
C GLU A 349 -5.32 -23.40 -27.91
N PHE A 350 -5.18 -23.97 -26.71
CA PHE A 350 -3.92 -24.48 -26.16
C PHE A 350 -3.41 -25.79 -26.84
N GLU A 351 -2.25 -25.72 -27.49
CA GLU A 351 -1.57 -26.85 -28.14
C GLU A 351 -0.34 -27.35 -27.34
N ASN A 352 -0.35 -28.60 -26.86
CA ASN A 352 0.73 -29.20 -26.07
C ASN A 352 1.96 -29.58 -26.94
N THR A 353 2.77 -28.58 -27.29
CA THR A 353 3.83 -28.70 -28.32
C THR A 353 5.28 -28.43 -27.85
N ASN A 354 5.47 -27.96 -26.61
CA ASN A 354 6.79 -27.59 -26.07
C ASN A 354 6.90 -27.89 -24.56
N GLU A 355 8.14 -28.00 -24.03
CA GLU A 355 8.41 -28.23 -22.61
C GLU A 355 7.73 -27.20 -21.68
N SER A 356 7.69 -25.93 -22.07
CA SER A 356 7.01 -24.87 -21.30
C SER A 356 5.51 -25.12 -21.13
N TYR A 357 4.85 -25.72 -22.13
CA TYR A 357 3.43 -26.06 -22.06
C TYR A 357 3.17 -27.34 -21.25
N THR A 358 4.17 -28.21 -21.11
CA THR A 358 4.12 -29.30 -20.13
C THR A 358 4.13 -28.76 -18.70
N SER A 359 4.90 -27.69 -18.41
CA SER A 359 4.87 -27.02 -17.10
C SER A 359 3.50 -26.40 -16.78
N VAL A 360 2.86 -25.70 -17.73
CA VAL A 360 1.48 -25.18 -17.57
C VAL A 360 0.51 -26.29 -17.11
N LEU A 361 0.52 -27.45 -17.77
CA LEU A 361 -0.37 -28.55 -17.45
C LEU A 361 -0.06 -29.20 -16.09
N MET A 362 1.20 -29.27 -15.68
CA MET A 362 1.57 -29.71 -14.33
C MET A 362 1.12 -28.71 -13.26
N ASN A 363 1.31 -27.41 -13.50
CA ASN A 363 0.91 -26.34 -12.57
C ASN A 363 -0.61 -26.33 -12.37
N LEU A 364 -1.39 -26.34 -13.46
CA LEU A 364 -2.86 -26.44 -13.38
C LEU A 364 -3.31 -27.66 -12.57
N LYS A 365 -2.73 -28.83 -12.84
CA LYS A 365 -3.05 -30.09 -12.16
C LYS A 365 -2.62 -30.13 -10.67
N GLN A 366 -1.59 -29.38 -10.31
CA GLN A 366 -1.16 -29.18 -8.93
C GLN A 366 -2.13 -28.24 -8.21
N MET A 367 -2.37 -27.05 -8.76
CA MET A 367 -3.21 -26.02 -8.15
C MET A 367 -4.67 -26.47 -8.01
N SER A 368 -5.22 -27.18 -9.01
CA SER A 368 -6.59 -27.73 -8.96
C SER A 368 -6.78 -28.87 -7.96
N LYS A 369 -5.72 -29.29 -7.25
CA LYS A 369 -5.70 -30.34 -6.22
C LYS A 369 -4.90 -29.93 -4.98
N ASP A 370 -4.61 -28.64 -4.83
CA ASP A 370 -4.00 -28.08 -3.64
C ASP A 370 -5.09 -27.74 -2.61
N PHE A 371 -4.77 -27.96 -1.34
CA PHE A 371 -5.66 -27.76 -0.19
C PHE A 371 -5.20 -26.60 0.69
N THR A 372 -4.19 -25.84 0.27
CA THR A 372 -3.66 -24.68 1.00
C THR A 372 -4.22 -23.34 0.54
N ASN A 373 -4.80 -23.28 -0.68
CA ASN A 373 -5.58 -22.15 -1.20
C ASN A 373 -7.09 -22.47 -1.22
N ASP A 374 -7.95 -21.48 -1.45
CA ASP A 374 -9.42 -21.64 -1.57
C ASP A 374 -9.94 -21.47 -3.01
N LEU A 375 -9.09 -21.74 -4.01
CA LEU A 375 -9.40 -21.52 -5.42
C LEU A 375 -10.21 -22.67 -6.02
N VAL A 376 -11.29 -22.31 -6.74
CA VAL A 376 -12.08 -23.25 -7.54
C VAL A 376 -11.93 -22.92 -9.02
N PHE A 377 -11.58 -23.92 -9.84
CA PHE A 377 -11.27 -23.75 -11.24
C PHE A 377 -12.47 -23.99 -12.16
N VAL A 378 -12.63 -23.10 -13.14
CA VAL A 378 -13.68 -23.12 -14.16
C VAL A 378 -13.03 -23.05 -15.54
N LEU A 379 -13.06 -24.15 -16.28
CA LEU A 379 -12.57 -24.18 -17.67
C LEU A 379 -13.68 -23.77 -18.65
N TYR A 380 -13.38 -22.86 -19.57
CA TYR A 380 -14.28 -22.54 -20.67
C TYR A 380 -14.09 -23.51 -21.86
N ASN A 381 -15.17 -24.13 -22.32
CA ASN A 381 -15.22 -24.97 -23.52
C ASN A 381 -16.16 -24.37 -24.57
N LYS A 382 -15.69 -24.35 -25.82
CA LYS A 382 -16.44 -23.90 -27.01
C LYS A 382 -16.69 -25.02 -28.02
N VAL A 383 -16.17 -26.21 -27.77
CA VAL A 383 -16.12 -27.33 -28.73
C VAL A 383 -17.06 -28.47 -28.29
N LYS A 384 -17.39 -29.39 -29.21
CA LYS A 384 -18.26 -30.54 -28.92
C LYS A 384 -17.69 -31.41 -27.80
N THR A 385 -18.56 -31.86 -26.89
CA THR A 385 -18.20 -32.61 -25.67
C THR A 385 -17.30 -33.83 -25.89
N SER A 386 -17.41 -34.52 -27.04
CA SER A 386 -16.55 -35.67 -27.37
C SER A 386 -15.08 -35.31 -27.59
N GLU A 387 -14.82 -34.09 -28.05
CA GLU A 387 -13.47 -33.58 -28.39
C GLU A 387 -12.82 -32.98 -27.14
N LEU A 388 -13.60 -32.26 -26.32
CA LEU A 388 -13.24 -31.84 -24.96
C LEU A 388 -12.72 -33.00 -24.10
N ASN A 389 -13.50 -34.09 -23.98
CA ASN A 389 -13.12 -35.21 -23.12
C ASN A 389 -11.78 -35.84 -23.56
N SER A 390 -11.57 -35.98 -24.86
CA SER A 390 -10.31 -36.52 -25.41
C SER A 390 -9.09 -35.66 -25.04
N ARG A 391 -9.24 -34.33 -24.97
CA ARG A 391 -8.16 -33.40 -24.56
C ARG A 391 -7.93 -33.39 -23.04
N LEU A 392 -8.98 -33.54 -22.24
CA LEU A 392 -8.85 -33.68 -20.78
C LEU A 392 -8.10 -34.96 -20.39
N ASP A 393 -8.34 -36.05 -21.13
CA ASP A 393 -7.61 -37.32 -21.00
C ASP A 393 -6.16 -37.19 -21.51
N GLU A 394 -5.93 -36.53 -22.65
CA GLU A 394 -4.58 -36.25 -23.19
C GLU A 394 -3.71 -35.42 -22.23
N PHE A 395 -4.32 -34.42 -21.58
CA PHE A 395 -3.66 -33.60 -20.55
C PHE A 395 -3.64 -34.28 -19.17
N GLY A 396 -4.35 -35.41 -19.00
CA GLY A 396 -4.42 -36.17 -17.76
C GLY A 396 -5.08 -35.41 -16.60
N ILE A 397 -6.06 -34.55 -16.88
CA ILE A 397 -6.79 -33.73 -15.90
C ILE A 397 -8.29 -34.05 -15.81
N SER A 398 -8.78 -35.07 -16.53
CA SER A 398 -10.17 -35.53 -16.42
C SER A 398 -10.58 -35.89 -14.98
N ASP A 399 -9.68 -36.51 -14.20
CA ASP A 399 -9.85 -36.78 -12.76
C ASP A 399 -9.81 -35.51 -11.85
N ALA A 400 -9.82 -34.30 -12.41
CA ALA A 400 -9.74 -33.03 -11.68
C ALA A 400 -10.95 -32.09 -11.90
N PHE A 401 -11.85 -32.42 -12.83
CA PHE A 401 -13.03 -31.61 -13.17
C PHE A 401 -14.29 -32.46 -13.13
N ASN A 402 -15.16 -32.21 -12.15
CA ASN A 402 -16.18 -33.16 -11.73
C ASN A 402 -17.55 -32.98 -12.42
N PHE A 403 -17.73 -31.91 -13.20
CA PHE A 403 -18.99 -31.62 -13.90
C PHE A 403 -18.78 -30.77 -15.15
N ASN A 404 -19.60 -31.02 -16.19
CA ASN A 404 -19.64 -30.22 -17.41
C ASN A 404 -21.01 -29.57 -17.57
N PHE A 405 -21.09 -28.29 -17.25
CA PHE A 405 -22.30 -27.50 -17.35
C PHE A 405 -22.47 -26.98 -18.78
N ASN A 406 -23.47 -27.51 -19.50
CA ASN A 406 -23.68 -27.20 -20.91
C ASN A 406 -24.83 -26.19 -21.11
N LEU A 407 -24.51 -25.00 -21.61
CA LEU A 407 -25.49 -23.94 -21.91
C LEU A 407 -26.13 -24.08 -23.30
N LEU A 408 -25.61 -24.96 -24.16
CA LEU A 408 -26.07 -25.15 -25.55
C LEU A 408 -27.29 -26.09 -25.67
N ASN A 409 -27.52 -26.93 -24.67
CA ASN A 409 -28.58 -27.95 -24.69
C ASN A 409 -29.76 -27.54 -23.80
N HIS A 410 -30.98 -27.85 -24.25
CA HIS A 410 -32.25 -27.65 -23.53
C HIS A 410 -33.09 -28.95 -23.50
N THR A 411 -34.03 -29.04 -22.57
CA THR A 411 -35.04 -30.11 -22.48
C THR A 411 -36.45 -29.51 -22.58
N LYS A 412 -37.48 -30.38 -22.52
CA LYS A 412 -38.86 -29.91 -22.38
C LYS A 412 -39.06 -29.18 -21.04
N GLU A 413 -38.50 -29.68 -19.94
CA GLU A 413 -38.61 -29.01 -18.63
C GLU A 413 -37.92 -27.64 -18.61
N SER A 414 -36.71 -27.51 -19.19
CA SER A 414 -36.01 -26.21 -19.25
C SER A 414 -36.73 -25.21 -20.16
N SER A 415 -37.34 -25.69 -21.25
CA SER A 415 -38.22 -24.90 -22.13
C SER A 415 -39.46 -24.39 -21.39
N GLU A 416 -40.16 -25.26 -20.65
CA GLU A 416 -41.35 -24.92 -19.86
C GLU A 416 -41.05 -23.87 -18.80
N ARG A 417 -39.91 -24.03 -18.10
CA ARG A 417 -39.41 -23.08 -17.11
C ARG A 417 -39.07 -21.70 -17.72
N LEU A 418 -38.42 -21.66 -18.88
CA LEU A 418 -38.14 -20.41 -19.62
C LEU A 418 -39.44 -19.71 -20.05
N ILE A 419 -40.41 -20.47 -20.58
CA ILE A 419 -41.72 -19.95 -21.01
C ILE A 419 -42.47 -19.36 -19.82
N ALA A 420 -42.56 -20.08 -18.70
CA ALA A 420 -43.25 -19.62 -17.49
C ALA A 420 -42.72 -18.26 -17.01
N TYR A 421 -41.39 -18.10 -16.97
CA TYR A 421 -40.76 -16.83 -16.58
C TYR A 421 -41.07 -15.68 -17.55
N ILE A 422 -41.00 -15.92 -18.87
CA ILE A 422 -41.34 -14.89 -19.88
C ILE A 422 -42.82 -14.50 -19.81
N CYS A 423 -43.72 -15.45 -19.54
CA CYS A 423 -45.14 -15.19 -19.31
C CYS A 423 -45.37 -14.30 -18.07
N GLU A 424 -44.68 -14.59 -16.96
CA GLU A 424 -44.76 -13.78 -15.73
C GLU A 424 -44.25 -12.34 -15.97
N GLN A 425 -43.08 -12.17 -16.60
CA GLN A 425 -42.52 -10.85 -16.90
C GLN A 425 -43.42 -10.01 -17.83
N LYS A 426 -44.19 -10.66 -18.71
CA LYS A 426 -45.17 -10.00 -19.59
C LYS A 426 -46.57 -9.90 -18.97
N ASN A 427 -46.76 -10.36 -17.72
CA ASN A 427 -48.03 -10.42 -17.00
C ASN A 427 -49.14 -11.19 -17.78
N VAL A 428 -48.74 -12.19 -18.57
CA VAL A 428 -49.64 -13.03 -19.37
C VAL A 428 -49.96 -14.30 -18.59
N LYS A 429 -51.23 -14.51 -18.25
CA LYS A 429 -51.69 -15.80 -17.73
C LYS A 429 -51.90 -16.78 -18.87
N VAL A 430 -51.13 -17.86 -18.85
CA VAL A 430 -51.19 -19.00 -19.77
C VAL A 430 -51.64 -20.21 -18.95
N ASP A 431 -52.38 -21.15 -19.54
CA ASP A 431 -52.71 -22.42 -18.90
C ASP A 431 -51.66 -23.50 -19.20
N ASP A 432 -51.66 -24.57 -18.41
CA ASP A 432 -50.67 -25.65 -18.53
C ASP A 432 -50.70 -26.33 -19.92
N SER A 433 -51.87 -26.33 -20.59
CA SER A 433 -52.02 -26.91 -21.93
C SER A 433 -51.30 -26.10 -22.99
N VAL A 434 -51.45 -24.77 -22.97
CA VAL A 434 -50.77 -23.86 -23.89
C VAL A 434 -49.29 -23.75 -23.55
N LEU A 435 -48.91 -23.86 -22.27
CA LEU A 435 -47.51 -23.91 -21.85
C LEU A 435 -46.80 -25.16 -22.40
N HIS A 436 -47.41 -26.34 -22.30
CA HIS A 436 -46.87 -27.58 -22.90
C HIS A 436 -46.80 -27.51 -24.44
N GLU A 437 -47.80 -26.91 -25.13
CA GLU A 437 -47.77 -26.73 -26.60
C GLU A 437 -46.66 -25.76 -27.03
N LEU A 438 -46.48 -24.65 -26.29
CA LEU A 438 -45.38 -23.73 -26.49
C LEU A 438 -44.03 -24.42 -26.28
N ALA A 439 -43.89 -25.24 -25.24
CA ALA A 439 -42.66 -25.98 -24.97
C ALA A 439 -42.32 -26.98 -26.08
N GLU A 440 -43.29 -27.72 -26.61
CA GLU A 440 -43.05 -28.62 -27.76
C GLU A 440 -42.74 -27.83 -29.05
N THR A 441 -43.27 -26.62 -29.21
CA THR A 441 -42.86 -25.72 -30.30
C THR A 441 -41.38 -25.31 -30.13
N VAL A 442 -41.02 -24.85 -28.93
CA VAL A 442 -39.70 -24.31 -28.57
C VAL A 442 -38.60 -25.37 -28.55
N LEU A 443 -38.92 -26.62 -28.18
CA LEU A 443 -37.98 -27.76 -28.13
C LEU A 443 -37.25 -27.99 -29.46
N ASN A 444 -37.85 -27.59 -30.59
CA ASN A 444 -37.28 -27.72 -31.94
C ASN A 444 -36.33 -26.56 -32.36
N THR A 445 -36.17 -25.54 -31.53
CA THR A 445 -35.25 -24.40 -31.79
C THR A 445 -33.81 -24.74 -31.42
N LYS A 446 -32.85 -24.04 -32.01
CA LYS A 446 -31.40 -24.31 -31.91
C LYS A 446 -30.62 -23.30 -31.06
N SER A 447 -31.28 -22.24 -30.61
CA SER A 447 -30.67 -21.19 -29.80
C SER A 447 -31.71 -20.51 -28.92
N LEU A 448 -31.27 -19.93 -27.82
CA LEU A 448 -32.10 -19.09 -26.95
C LEU A 448 -32.76 -17.93 -27.73
N SER A 449 -32.08 -17.36 -28.73
CA SER A 449 -32.64 -16.33 -29.61
C SER A 449 -33.79 -16.83 -30.47
N GLU A 450 -33.68 -18.03 -31.05
CA GLU A 450 -34.79 -18.67 -31.78
C GLU A 450 -35.96 -19.02 -30.84
N ALA A 451 -35.67 -19.51 -29.64
CA ALA A 451 -36.67 -19.83 -28.62
C ALA A 451 -37.46 -18.58 -28.20
N ILE A 452 -36.77 -17.51 -27.81
CA ILE A 452 -37.39 -16.23 -27.47
C ILE A 452 -38.17 -15.68 -28.66
N GLN A 453 -37.59 -15.64 -29.88
CA GLN A 453 -38.30 -15.15 -31.05
C GLN A 453 -39.55 -15.98 -31.39
N CYS A 454 -39.54 -17.29 -31.16
CA CYS A 454 -40.72 -18.14 -31.33
C CYS A 454 -41.84 -17.78 -30.32
N ILE A 455 -41.48 -17.63 -29.05
CA ILE A 455 -42.38 -17.22 -27.97
C ILE A 455 -42.94 -15.81 -28.26
N GLU A 456 -42.07 -14.85 -28.61
CA GLU A 456 -42.46 -13.48 -28.92
C GLU A 456 -43.31 -13.40 -30.19
N THR A 457 -43.03 -14.16 -31.25
CA THR A 457 -43.85 -14.14 -32.47
C THR A 457 -45.27 -14.65 -32.20
N LYS A 458 -45.43 -15.70 -31.37
CA LYS A 458 -46.77 -16.14 -30.91
C LYS A 458 -47.46 -15.07 -30.03
N PHE A 459 -46.73 -14.23 -29.30
CA PHE A 459 -47.31 -13.09 -28.55
C PHE A 459 -47.57 -11.83 -29.40
N THR A 460 -46.77 -11.55 -30.42
CA THR A 460 -46.95 -10.41 -31.33
C THR A 460 -48.08 -10.66 -32.33
N ALA A 461 -48.36 -11.92 -32.67
CA ALA A 461 -49.59 -12.31 -33.38
C ALA A 461 -50.90 -11.97 -32.64
N LEU A 462 -50.83 -11.40 -31.43
CA LEU A 462 -51.97 -10.90 -30.65
C LEU A 462 -52.03 -9.34 -30.55
N ASN A 463 -51.06 -8.57 -31.08
CA ASN A 463 -51.06 -7.08 -31.05
C ASN A 463 -50.32 -6.45 -32.26
N ASP A 464 -50.89 -5.40 -32.89
CA ASP A 464 -50.70 -5.13 -34.34
C ASP A 464 -50.19 -3.70 -34.74
N ILE A 465 -49.50 -3.61 -35.90
CA ILE A 465 -49.29 -2.44 -36.84
C ILE A 465 -48.51 -1.14 -36.43
N SER A 466 -47.62 -0.60 -37.31
CA SER A 466 -47.51 0.85 -37.75
C SER A 466 -46.27 1.27 -38.61
N GLU A 467 -46.33 2.44 -39.28
CA GLU A 467 -45.50 3.00 -40.40
C GLU A 467 -45.09 4.51 -40.17
N GLU A 468 -44.40 5.37 -40.95
CA GLU A 468 -43.60 5.48 -42.23
C GLU A 468 -42.63 6.72 -42.08
N LEU A 469 -41.66 7.02 -42.98
CA LEU A 469 -40.98 8.36 -43.08
C LEU A 469 -40.52 8.81 -44.50
N CYS A 470 -40.13 10.09 -44.67
CA CYS A 470 -40.32 10.89 -45.91
C CYS A 470 -39.03 11.50 -46.58
N SER A 471 -39.18 12.33 -47.61
CA SER A 471 -38.29 12.40 -48.80
C SER A 471 -37.35 13.62 -48.99
N THR A 472 -37.32 14.63 -48.12
CA THR A 472 -36.53 15.86 -48.39
C THR A 472 -35.02 15.73 -48.15
N ASP A 473 -34.60 14.82 -47.27
CA ASP A 473 -33.19 14.70 -46.86
C ASP A 473 -32.29 13.99 -47.89
N GLU A 474 -32.85 13.26 -48.85
CA GLU A 474 -32.11 12.55 -49.91
C GLU A 474 -31.18 13.48 -50.71
N LYS A 475 -31.59 14.74 -50.92
CA LYS A 475 -30.77 15.76 -51.58
C LYS A 475 -29.61 16.25 -50.72
N LYS A 476 -29.82 16.39 -49.41
CA LYS A 476 -28.75 16.75 -48.46
C LYS A 476 -27.73 15.61 -48.38
N PHE A 477 -28.21 14.37 -48.30
CA PHE A 477 -27.36 13.17 -48.18
C PHE A 477 -26.35 13.03 -49.33
N LYS A 478 -26.78 13.28 -50.57
CA LYS A 478 -25.89 13.27 -51.75
C LYS A 478 -24.77 14.33 -51.67
N SER A 479 -25.00 15.44 -50.95
CA SER A 479 -23.96 16.42 -50.64
C SER A 479 -22.91 15.88 -49.64
N ILE A 480 -23.36 15.10 -48.65
CA ILE A 480 -22.48 14.43 -47.67
C ILE A 480 -21.59 13.39 -48.37
N GLN A 481 -22.18 12.52 -49.20
CA GLN A 481 -21.44 11.51 -49.96
C GLN A 481 -20.39 12.16 -50.88
N LYS A 482 -20.77 13.20 -51.63
CA LYS A 482 -19.84 13.94 -52.51
C LYS A 482 -18.67 14.54 -51.72
N LYS A 483 -18.91 15.08 -50.52
CA LYS A 483 -17.86 15.65 -49.65
C LYS A 483 -16.91 14.56 -49.11
N GLU A 484 -17.43 13.38 -48.78
CA GLU A 484 -16.64 12.23 -48.36
C GLU A 484 -15.77 11.67 -49.49
N GLU A 485 -16.30 11.63 -50.72
CA GLU A 485 -15.56 11.27 -51.94
C GLU A 485 -14.46 12.31 -52.28
N GLU A 486 -14.75 13.60 -52.18
CA GLU A 486 -13.76 14.68 -52.34
C GLU A 486 -12.59 14.54 -51.36
N LEU A 487 -12.88 14.21 -50.09
CA LEU A 487 -11.85 13.96 -49.07
C LEU A 487 -11.04 12.68 -49.38
N GLY A 488 -11.69 11.62 -49.86
CA GLY A 488 -11.04 10.37 -50.26
C GLY A 488 -10.11 10.51 -51.47
N GLU A 489 -10.52 11.26 -52.50
CA GLU A 489 -9.68 11.56 -53.67
C GLU A 489 -8.55 12.54 -53.33
N ALA A 490 -8.78 13.49 -52.41
CA ALA A 490 -7.73 14.39 -51.94
C ALA A 490 -6.64 13.63 -51.15
N LYS A 491 -7.00 12.67 -50.29
CA LYS A 491 -6.06 11.82 -49.54
C LYS A 491 -5.04 11.13 -50.46
N LYS A 492 -5.43 10.70 -51.67
CA LYS A 492 -4.54 10.02 -52.63
C LYS A 492 -3.37 10.89 -53.11
N LYS A 493 -3.45 12.21 -52.95
CA LYS A 493 -2.41 13.19 -53.36
C LYS A 493 -1.41 13.51 -52.25
N ALA A 494 -1.71 13.10 -51.02
CA ALA A 494 -0.89 13.42 -49.86
C ALA A 494 0.35 12.50 -49.74
N ARG A 495 1.31 12.91 -48.90
CA ARG A 495 2.60 12.22 -48.74
C ARG A 495 2.43 10.81 -48.16
N LYS A 496 3.09 9.83 -48.77
CA LYS A 496 3.09 8.41 -48.35
C LYS A 496 4.22 8.10 -47.40
N ASP A 497 5.44 8.46 -47.78
CA ASP A 497 6.68 8.16 -47.03
C ASP A 497 6.93 9.22 -45.95
N ARG A 498 5.97 9.37 -45.04
CA ARG A 498 6.02 10.32 -43.92
C ARG A 498 6.31 9.62 -42.60
N LYS A 499 7.20 10.23 -41.82
CA LYS A 499 7.57 9.77 -40.48
C LYS A 499 6.77 10.40 -39.35
N GLU A 500 6.05 11.49 -39.62
CA GLU A 500 5.01 11.99 -38.73
C GLU A 500 3.68 11.28 -39.02
N ARG A 501 2.90 10.98 -37.97
CA ARG A 501 1.57 10.37 -38.09
C ARG A 501 0.50 11.20 -37.40
N ASN A 502 -0.59 11.52 -38.10
CA ASN A 502 -1.70 12.29 -37.56
C ASN A 502 -2.78 11.34 -37.04
N VAL A 503 -3.09 11.44 -35.74
CA VAL A 503 -4.07 10.60 -35.04
C VAL A 503 -5.15 11.49 -34.44
N LEU A 504 -6.43 11.14 -34.66
CA LEU A 504 -7.55 11.78 -33.99
C LEU A 504 -8.08 10.87 -32.87
N LEU A 505 -8.23 11.40 -31.66
CA LEU A 505 -8.87 10.74 -30.52
C LEU A 505 -10.23 11.39 -30.22
N LEU A 506 -11.30 10.60 -30.07
CA LEU A 506 -12.64 11.11 -29.79
C LEU A 506 -13.50 10.12 -28.97
N PRO A 507 -14.43 10.60 -28.11
CA PRO A 507 -15.33 9.74 -27.35
C PRO A 507 -16.72 9.64 -28.00
N LEU A 508 -17.19 8.43 -28.33
CA LEU A 508 -18.45 8.26 -29.06
C LEU A 508 -19.68 8.24 -28.12
N SER A 509 -20.81 8.75 -28.61
CA SER A 509 -22.12 8.67 -27.94
C SER A 509 -23.06 7.70 -28.68
N THR A 510 -24.04 7.14 -27.97
CA THR A 510 -25.11 6.33 -28.56
C THR A 510 -25.90 7.13 -29.59
N LEU A 511 -26.39 6.46 -30.64
CA LEU A 511 -27.22 7.10 -31.66
C LEU A 511 -28.63 7.34 -31.09
N ASN A 512 -28.90 8.58 -30.66
CA ASN A 512 -30.20 8.93 -30.06
C ASN A 512 -31.16 9.62 -31.05
N SER A 513 -30.67 10.14 -32.17
CA SER A 513 -31.49 10.70 -33.25
C SER A 513 -30.78 10.68 -34.60
N VAL A 514 -31.55 10.85 -35.68
CA VAL A 514 -31.11 10.84 -37.08
C VAL A 514 -31.69 12.10 -37.73
N ASN A 515 -30.87 13.12 -37.97
CA ASN A 515 -31.32 14.45 -38.41
C ASN A 515 -30.25 15.12 -39.29
N VAL A 516 -30.54 15.38 -40.57
CA VAL A 516 -29.52 15.92 -41.48
C VAL A 516 -29.30 17.42 -41.29
N SER A 517 -28.22 17.74 -40.59
CA SER A 517 -27.81 19.07 -40.10
C SER A 517 -26.62 19.64 -40.90
N LYS A 518 -26.42 20.97 -40.89
CA LYS A 518 -25.25 21.64 -41.50
C LYS A 518 -24.13 21.81 -40.46
N TYR A 519 -22.86 21.75 -40.88
CA TYR A 519 -21.73 22.24 -40.07
C TYR A 519 -20.88 23.29 -40.80
N GLU A 520 -20.12 24.08 -40.04
CA GLU A 520 -19.14 25.07 -40.51
C GLU A 520 -17.95 25.16 -39.55
N SER A 521 -16.77 25.44 -40.10
CA SER A 521 -15.52 25.61 -39.35
C SER A 521 -15.25 27.08 -39.02
N MET A 522 -14.88 27.35 -37.78
CA MET A 522 -14.25 28.60 -37.33
C MET A 522 -12.79 28.36 -36.87
N VAL A 523 -12.16 27.26 -37.30
CA VAL A 523 -10.72 27.04 -37.10
C VAL A 523 -9.95 27.94 -38.07
N GLU A 524 -8.92 28.63 -37.57
CA GLU A 524 -8.18 29.65 -38.33
C GLU A 524 -7.54 29.05 -39.60
N GLY A 525 -7.77 29.69 -40.75
CA GLY A 525 -7.31 29.21 -42.05
C GLY A 525 -8.09 28.01 -42.64
N VAL A 526 -9.17 27.53 -42.00
CA VAL A 526 -9.93 26.34 -42.43
C VAL A 526 -11.35 26.70 -42.88
N GLU A 527 -11.50 27.12 -44.13
CA GLU A 527 -12.80 27.24 -44.80
C GLU A 527 -13.38 25.86 -45.13
N ASN A 528 -14.09 25.24 -44.18
CA ASN A 528 -14.72 23.94 -44.39
C ASN A 528 -16.15 23.91 -43.82
N GLN A 529 -17.13 23.69 -44.69
CA GLN A 529 -18.55 23.54 -44.34
C GLN A 529 -19.16 22.35 -45.09
N GLY A 530 -20.24 21.78 -44.55
CA GLY A 530 -20.89 20.61 -45.12
C GLY A 530 -22.15 20.21 -44.39
N TYR A 531 -22.62 18.98 -44.63
CA TYR A 531 -23.75 18.36 -43.92
C TYR A 531 -23.30 17.07 -43.23
N TYR A 532 -24.05 16.64 -42.21
CA TYR A 532 -23.88 15.39 -41.45
C TYR A 532 -25.25 14.90 -40.94
N ILE A 533 -25.36 13.62 -40.54
CA ILE A 533 -26.65 13.00 -40.17
C ILE A 533 -26.77 12.78 -38.66
N SER A 534 -25.66 12.44 -37.99
CA SER A 534 -25.60 12.32 -36.53
C SER A 534 -24.15 12.27 -36.04
N GLN A 535 -23.94 12.07 -34.74
CA GLN A 535 -22.62 11.83 -34.12
C GLN A 535 -21.54 12.90 -34.44
N LEU A 536 -20.28 12.54 -34.17
CA LEU A 536 -19.09 13.38 -34.29
C LEU A 536 -18.51 13.36 -35.72
N GLU A 537 -19.36 13.30 -36.75
CA GLU A 537 -18.93 13.37 -38.15
C GLU A 537 -18.17 14.68 -38.53
N PRO A 538 -18.49 15.88 -38.00
CA PRO A 538 -17.89 17.13 -38.48
C PRO A 538 -16.38 17.27 -38.25
N VAL A 539 -15.84 16.90 -37.09
CA VAL A 539 -14.41 17.09 -36.76
C VAL A 539 -13.50 16.21 -37.63
N PRO A 540 -13.73 14.89 -37.81
CA PRO A 540 -12.99 14.07 -38.77
C PRO A 540 -13.01 14.63 -40.20
N LYS A 541 -14.17 15.12 -40.67
CA LYS A 541 -14.33 15.70 -42.02
C LYS A 541 -13.64 17.05 -42.17
N MET A 542 -13.61 17.85 -41.08
CA MET A 542 -12.87 19.11 -41.01
C MET A 542 -11.36 18.86 -41.03
N LEU A 543 -10.87 18.01 -40.14
CA LEU A 543 -9.45 17.69 -39.94
C LEU A 543 -8.85 17.01 -41.18
N ALA A 544 -9.53 16.04 -41.78
CA ALA A 544 -9.10 15.44 -43.04
C ALA A 544 -9.01 16.49 -44.17
N GLY A 545 -9.94 17.46 -44.22
CA GLY A 545 -9.89 18.56 -45.18
C GLY A 545 -8.69 19.49 -44.96
N MET A 546 -8.41 19.88 -43.71
CA MET A 546 -7.27 20.72 -43.35
C MET A 546 -5.93 20.05 -43.69
N LEU A 547 -5.76 18.79 -43.30
CA LEU A 547 -4.53 18.02 -43.56
C LEU A 547 -4.33 17.81 -45.07
N ASN A 548 -5.38 17.43 -45.81
CA ASN A 548 -5.33 17.29 -47.27
C ASN A 548 -4.93 18.60 -47.97
N ALA A 549 -5.40 19.75 -47.48
CA ALA A 549 -5.01 21.07 -48.02
C ALA A 549 -3.53 21.42 -47.75
N GLN A 550 -2.96 20.90 -46.66
CA GLN A 550 -1.53 21.01 -46.31
C GLN A 550 -0.65 19.97 -47.05
N GLY A 551 -1.25 19.09 -47.89
CA GLY A 551 -0.56 18.02 -48.62
C GLY A 551 -0.30 16.76 -47.79
N ASP A 552 -1.02 16.61 -46.68
CA ASP A 552 -0.87 15.56 -45.68
C ASP A 552 -2.22 14.84 -45.43
N GLN A 553 -2.31 13.89 -44.50
CA GLN A 553 -3.53 13.06 -44.30
C GLN A 553 -3.77 12.65 -42.84
N LEU A 554 -5.00 12.27 -42.50
CA LEU A 554 -5.35 11.66 -41.22
C LEU A 554 -5.06 10.14 -41.27
N ASP A 555 -4.09 9.63 -40.48
CA ASP A 555 -3.73 8.20 -40.54
C ASP A 555 -4.76 7.31 -39.85
N SER A 556 -5.22 7.71 -38.67
CA SER A 556 -5.98 6.87 -37.75
C SER A 556 -6.97 7.67 -36.92
N ILE A 557 -8.07 7.04 -36.56
CA ILE A 557 -9.05 7.58 -35.61
C ILE A 557 -9.20 6.56 -34.49
N TYR A 558 -8.95 6.98 -33.25
CA TYR A 558 -9.14 6.20 -32.04
C TYR A 558 -10.43 6.67 -31.37
N VAL A 559 -11.36 5.74 -31.19
CA VAL A 559 -12.72 6.01 -30.75
C VAL A 559 -12.93 5.36 -29.38
N LEU A 560 -13.06 6.19 -28.34
CA LEU A 560 -13.38 5.70 -27.00
C LEU A 560 -14.87 5.36 -26.96
N ASN A 561 -15.19 4.07 -26.86
CA ASN A 561 -16.54 3.51 -26.89
C ASN A 561 -16.93 2.96 -25.51
N THR A 562 -18.22 2.99 -25.18
CA THR A 562 -18.80 2.07 -24.20
C THR A 562 -19.34 0.83 -24.92
N SER A 563 -19.62 -0.24 -24.17
CA SER A 563 -20.32 -1.44 -24.68
C SER A 563 -21.61 -1.10 -25.44
N GLN A 564 -22.32 -0.04 -25.05
CA GLN A 564 -23.54 0.42 -25.74
C GLN A 564 -23.25 1.02 -27.13
N THR A 565 -22.13 1.71 -27.30
CA THR A 565 -21.73 2.24 -28.63
C THR A 565 -21.12 1.18 -29.55
N GLU A 566 -20.56 0.12 -28.99
CA GLU A 566 -19.81 -0.90 -29.74
C GLU A 566 -20.58 -2.22 -29.96
N LYS A 567 -21.25 -2.76 -28.93
CA LYS A 567 -21.90 -4.08 -28.93
C LYS A 567 -23.45 -4.05 -29.10
N GLU A 568 -24.13 -2.92 -28.82
CA GLU A 568 -25.59 -2.80 -29.02
C GLU A 568 -25.97 -2.37 -30.45
N CYS A 569 -26.90 -3.10 -31.09
CA CYS A 569 -27.44 -2.74 -32.39
C CYS A 569 -28.23 -1.42 -32.34
N ILE A 570 -28.21 -0.65 -33.42
CA ILE A 570 -29.04 0.55 -33.54
C ILE A 570 -30.53 0.14 -33.51
N LYS A 571 -31.27 0.66 -32.51
CA LYS A 571 -32.68 0.35 -32.25
C LYS A 571 -33.53 0.46 -33.53
N GLU A 572 -34.40 -0.50 -33.77
CA GLU A 572 -35.15 -0.68 -35.03
C GLU A 572 -35.84 0.61 -35.54
N GLY A 573 -36.52 1.36 -34.65
CA GLY A 573 -37.18 2.63 -34.98
C GLY A 573 -36.24 3.81 -35.33
N LEU A 574 -34.94 3.67 -35.06
CA LEU A 574 -33.88 4.56 -35.56
C LEU A 574 -33.23 4.00 -36.82
N LEU A 575 -33.04 2.68 -36.89
CA LEU A 575 -32.51 2.01 -38.10
C LEU A 575 -33.40 2.27 -39.32
N LYS A 576 -34.73 2.16 -39.17
CA LYS A 576 -35.72 2.52 -40.20
C LYS A 576 -35.56 3.97 -40.72
N LYS A 577 -35.09 4.90 -39.88
CA LYS A 577 -34.79 6.30 -40.25
C LYS A 577 -33.39 6.47 -40.83
N LEU A 578 -32.48 5.54 -40.56
CA LEU A 578 -31.11 5.54 -41.06
C LEU A 578 -30.98 4.94 -42.47
N ILE A 579 -31.86 4.01 -42.87
CA ILE A 579 -31.84 3.33 -44.18
C ILE A 579 -31.56 4.26 -45.39
N PRO A 580 -32.12 5.49 -45.50
CA PRO A 580 -31.80 6.41 -46.60
C PRO A 580 -30.37 6.98 -46.59
N PHE A 581 -29.58 6.73 -45.53
CA PHE A 581 -28.31 7.37 -45.22
C PHE A 581 -27.13 6.41 -44.94
N THR A 582 -27.35 5.09 -45.00
CA THR A 582 -26.32 4.05 -44.85
C THR A 582 -26.42 3.02 -45.97
N ASN A 583 -25.31 2.35 -46.27
CA ASN A 583 -25.26 1.19 -47.15
C ASN A 583 -25.70 -0.12 -46.43
N THR A 584 -26.03 -0.05 -45.14
CA THR A 584 -26.38 -1.18 -44.27
C THR A 584 -27.87 -1.13 -43.92
N HIS A 585 -28.65 -2.05 -44.48
CA HIS A 585 -30.12 -2.07 -44.34
C HIS A 585 -30.66 -3.12 -43.36
N LYS A 586 -29.78 -3.69 -42.54
CA LYS A 586 -30.08 -4.68 -41.49
C LYS A 586 -29.38 -4.27 -40.20
N ASP A 587 -29.90 -4.74 -39.07
CA ASP A 587 -29.30 -4.62 -37.74
C ASP A 587 -28.12 -5.58 -37.53
N VAL A 588 -28.01 -6.63 -38.35
CA VAL A 588 -26.84 -7.52 -38.48
C VAL A 588 -26.55 -7.76 -39.96
N ASP A 589 -25.28 -7.67 -40.37
CA ASP A 589 -24.86 -7.90 -41.76
C ASP A 589 -24.78 -9.40 -42.13
N GLU A 590 -24.47 -9.70 -43.41
CA GLU A 590 -24.41 -11.07 -43.92
C GLU A 590 -23.21 -11.90 -43.43
N LYS A 591 -22.39 -11.34 -42.53
CA LYS A 591 -21.26 -11.98 -41.85
C LYS A 591 -21.46 -12.07 -40.33
N GLY A 592 -22.59 -11.58 -39.81
CA GLY A 592 -22.85 -11.51 -38.37
C GLY A 592 -22.36 -10.23 -37.68
N GLU A 593 -21.85 -9.24 -38.43
CA GLU A 593 -21.42 -7.96 -37.83
C GLU A 593 -22.65 -7.14 -37.41
N LYS A 594 -22.75 -6.85 -36.10
CA LYS A 594 -23.83 -6.03 -35.54
C LYS A 594 -23.70 -4.58 -36.00
N TYR A 595 -24.81 -3.99 -36.45
CA TYR A 595 -24.84 -2.62 -36.93
C TYR A 595 -25.06 -1.64 -35.76
N THR A 596 -23.96 -1.32 -35.09
CA THR A 596 -23.89 -0.49 -33.87
C THR A 596 -23.47 0.96 -34.15
N ALA A 597 -23.54 1.82 -33.13
CA ALA A 597 -23.17 3.24 -33.26
C ALA A 597 -21.73 3.44 -33.77
N PHE A 598 -20.78 2.58 -33.36
CA PHE A 598 -19.41 2.59 -33.85
C PHE A 598 -19.29 2.14 -35.31
N THR A 599 -20.04 1.11 -35.74
CA THR A 599 -19.99 0.65 -37.15
C THR A 599 -20.52 1.68 -38.13
N TYR A 600 -21.59 2.41 -37.78
CA TYR A 600 -22.08 3.55 -38.57
C TYR A 600 -21.03 4.67 -38.66
N PHE A 601 -20.40 5.06 -37.54
CA PHE A 601 -19.33 6.06 -37.54
C PHE A 601 -18.15 5.65 -38.45
N LYS A 602 -17.77 4.37 -38.38
CA LYS A 602 -16.71 3.73 -39.18
C LYS A 602 -17.08 3.66 -40.67
N GLU A 603 -18.36 3.51 -41.01
CA GLU A 603 -18.86 3.61 -42.40
C GLU A 603 -18.67 5.04 -42.94
N ARG A 604 -19.10 6.06 -42.20
CA ARG A 604 -19.00 7.48 -42.62
C ARG A 604 -17.55 7.93 -42.79
N CYS A 605 -16.69 7.63 -41.82
CA CYS A 605 -15.28 8.01 -41.86
C CYS A 605 -14.44 7.12 -42.79
N GLY A 606 -14.91 5.89 -43.07
CA GLY A 606 -14.24 4.89 -43.92
C GLY A 606 -14.02 5.28 -45.39
N LYS A 607 -14.61 6.40 -45.82
CA LYS A 607 -14.41 6.99 -47.16
C LYS A 607 -13.12 7.80 -47.29
N PHE A 608 -12.61 8.36 -46.18
CA PHE A 608 -11.43 9.24 -46.16
C PHE A 608 -10.37 8.87 -45.12
N VAL A 609 -10.68 8.00 -44.15
CA VAL A 609 -9.70 7.25 -43.34
C VAL A 609 -9.90 5.76 -43.64
N GLU A 610 -8.83 4.95 -43.61
CA GLU A 610 -8.97 3.51 -43.85
C GLU A 610 -9.75 2.83 -42.71
N PRO A 611 -10.79 2.01 -43.00
CA PRO A 611 -11.58 1.35 -41.96
C PRO A 611 -10.79 0.45 -40.99
N LYS A 612 -9.58 -0.01 -41.38
CA LYS A 612 -8.66 -0.77 -40.50
C LYS A 612 -7.87 0.12 -39.53
N LYS A 613 -7.77 1.43 -39.79
CA LYS A 613 -7.09 2.45 -38.99
C LYS A 613 -8.05 3.26 -38.10
N ILE A 614 -9.36 3.09 -38.31
CA ILE A 614 -10.40 3.47 -37.34
C ILE A 614 -10.45 2.35 -36.29
N LYS A 615 -10.08 2.65 -35.04
CA LYS A 615 -10.01 1.69 -33.92
C LYS A 615 -11.02 2.05 -32.84
N SER A 616 -11.70 1.04 -32.32
CA SER A 616 -12.33 1.12 -31.00
C SER A 616 -11.26 1.03 -29.92
N ILE A 617 -11.55 1.67 -28.79
CA ILE A 617 -10.99 1.43 -27.46
C ILE A 617 -12.19 1.32 -26.52
N SER A 618 -12.27 0.24 -25.75
CA SER A 618 -13.39 0.04 -24.82
C SER A 618 -13.12 0.74 -23.49
N ILE A 619 -14.09 1.54 -23.04
CA ILE A 619 -14.13 2.12 -21.69
C ILE A 619 -14.87 1.18 -20.71
N SER A 620 -15.66 0.23 -21.24
CA SER A 620 -16.45 -0.68 -20.39
C SER A 620 -15.61 -1.69 -19.62
N ASP A 621 -14.36 -1.90 -20.04
CA ASP A 621 -13.38 -2.75 -19.34
C ASP A 621 -12.55 -1.96 -18.32
N GLY A 622 -12.94 -0.71 -18.05
CA GLY A 622 -12.36 0.17 -17.03
C GLY A 622 -11.65 1.39 -17.61
N VAL A 623 -11.70 2.50 -16.87
CA VAL A 623 -11.01 3.76 -17.20
C VAL A 623 -9.49 3.55 -17.34
N GLU A 624 -8.93 2.68 -16.50
CA GLU A 624 -7.49 2.35 -16.48
C GLU A 624 -7.08 1.49 -17.69
N GLN A 625 -7.91 0.53 -18.09
CA GLN A 625 -7.64 -0.31 -19.26
C GLN A 625 -7.74 0.50 -20.56
N ALA A 626 -8.73 1.39 -20.69
CA ALA A 626 -8.83 2.31 -21.83
C ALA A 626 -7.61 3.26 -21.94
N LEU A 627 -7.13 3.75 -20.80
CA LEU A 627 -5.93 4.59 -20.68
C LEU A 627 -4.66 3.82 -21.10
N TYR A 628 -4.51 2.58 -20.63
CA TYR A 628 -3.43 1.66 -21.00
C TYR A 628 -3.46 1.32 -22.49
N GLU A 629 -4.64 1.00 -23.04
CA GLU A 629 -4.83 0.63 -24.44
C GLU A 629 -4.45 1.78 -25.38
N VAL A 630 -4.92 3.01 -25.15
CA VAL A 630 -4.52 4.18 -25.96
C VAL A 630 -3.02 4.42 -25.88
N THR A 631 -2.46 4.37 -24.67
CA THR A 631 -1.01 4.59 -24.45
C THR A 631 -0.17 3.55 -25.21
N ASN A 632 -0.54 2.27 -25.14
CA ASN A 632 0.13 1.20 -25.88
C ASN A 632 -0.08 1.29 -27.39
N ARG A 633 -1.28 1.66 -27.87
CA ARG A 633 -1.54 1.86 -29.31
C ARG A 633 -0.64 2.97 -29.89
N LEU A 634 -0.46 4.07 -29.16
CA LEU A 634 0.43 5.17 -29.54
C LEU A 634 1.91 4.77 -29.45
N LYS A 635 2.32 4.12 -28.36
CA LYS A 635 3.69 3.57 -28.20
C LYS A 635 4.06 2.62 -29.33
N ASN A 636 3.17 1.70 -29.69
CA ASN A 636 3.38 0.74 -30.79
C ASN A 636 3.42 1.41 -32.18
N MET A 637 2.90 2.63 -32.34
CA MET A 637 3.11 3.43 -33.55
C MET A 637 4.51 4.08 -33.61
N LEU A 638 5.17 4.30 -32.46
CA LEU A 638 6.56 4.76 -32.38
C LEU A 638 7.57 3.59 -32.45
N SER A 639 7.21 2.39 -32.01
CA SER A 639 8.10 1.21 -31.99
C SER A 639 7.69 0.11 -32.99
N GLY A 640 8.21 0.16 -34.23
CA GLY A 640 7.96 -0.84 -35.27
C GLY A 640 8.78 -0.63 -36.54
N GLN A 641 8.69 -1.52 -37.53
CA GLN A 641 9.48 -1.43 -38.78
C GLN A 641 9.01 -0.31 -39.74
N GLU A 642 7.75 0.13 -39.63
CA GLU A 642 7.23 1.35 -40.27
C GLU A 642 6.98 2.46 -39.22
N SER A 643 7.82 2.55 -38.18
CA SER A 643 7.65 3.47 -37.05
C SER A 643 7.45 4.92 -37.47
N ALA A 644 6.52 5.59 -36.79
CA ALA A 644 6.53 7.03 -36.72
C ALA A 644 7.75 7.49 -35.92
N GLU A 645 8.51 8.47 -36.42
CA GLU A 645 9.43 9.24 -35.57
C GLU A 645 8.67 10.26 -34.72
N LYS A 646 7.40 10.53 -35.03
CA LYS A 646 6.54 11.46 -34.28
C LYS A 646 5.04 11.21 -34.48
N ILE A 647 4.25 11.39 -33.44
CA ILE A 647 2.78 11.39 -33.52
C ILE A 647 2.24 12.79 -33.27
N ASN A 648 1.42 13.26 -34.20
CA ASN A 648 0.65 14.49 -34.14
C ASN A 648 -0.78 14.15 -33.67
N LEU A 649 -1.06 14.37 -32.39
CA LEU A 649 -2.37 14.06 -31.80
C LEU A 649 -3.34 15.23 -31.97
N TYR A 650 -4.55 14.91 -32.42
CA TYR A 650 -5.71 15.79 -32.47
C TYR A 650 -6.82 15.19 -31.60
N VAL A 651 -7.68 16.01 -31.02
CA VAL A 651 -8.78 15.55 -30.17
C VAL A 651 -10.11 16.18 -30.58
N ASP A 652 -11.19 15.40 -30.61
CA ASP A 652 -12.56 15.94 -30.46
C ASP A 652 -12.98 15.79 -28.99
N PHE A 653 -13.33 16.90 -28.35
CA PHE A 653 -13.75 16.97 -26.95
C PHE A 653 -15.28 17.03 -26.79
N HIS A 654 -16.02 16.93 -27.89
CA HIS A 654 -17.49 16.81 -27.89
C HIS A 654 -17.91 15.34 -27.89
N GLY A 655 -19.03 14.99 -27.23
CA GLY A 655 -19.56 13.63 -27.16
C GLY A 655 -19.08 12.80 -25.96
N GLY A 656 -19.32 11.48 -26.02
CA GLY A 656 -18.98 10.53 -24.97
C GLY A 656 -19.99 10.38 -23.83
N PHE A 657 -19.62 9.53 -22.87
CA PHE A 657 -20.12 9.55 -21.49
C PHE A 657 -19.16 10.36 -20.59
N ARG A 658 -19.56 10.67 -19.35
CA ARG A 658 -18.70 11.38 -18.38
C ARG A 658 -17.37 10.63 -18.14
N ASP A 659 -17.41 9.30 -18.17
CA ASP A 659 -16.24 8.46 -17.95
C ASP A 659 -15.29 8.50 -19.15
N SER A 660 -15.83 8.63 -20.37
CA SER A 660 -15.06 8.89 -21.60
C SER A 660 -14.26 10.19 -21.52
N ALA A 661 -14.87 11.24 -20.96
CA ALA A 661 -14.17 12.51 -20.72
C ALA A 661 -13.09 12.39 -19.61
N THR A 662 -13.29 11.50 -18.63
CA THR A 662 -12.30 11.21 -17.59
C THR A 662 -11.09 10.46 -18.15
N VAL A 663 -11.33 9.42 -18.98
CA VAL A 663 -10.29 8.73 -19.76
C VAL A 663 -9.53 9.74 -20.64
N LEU A 664 -10.24 10.60 -21.38
CA LEU A 664 -9.64 11.60 -22.27
C LEU A 664 -8.78 12.62 -21.51
N ASN A 665 -9.23 13.09 -20.35
CA ASN A 665 -8.45 13.96 -19.46
C ASN A 665 -7.17 13.28 -18.95
N ALA A 666 -7.25 12.01 -18.54
CA ALA A 666 -6.08 11.25 -18.08
C ALA A 666 -5.07 11.02 -19.22
N ILE A 667 -5.54 10.68 -20.42
CA ILE A 667 -4.72 10.56 -21.63
C ILE A 667 -4.01 11.89 -21.95
N LEU A 668 -4.73 13.02 -21.88
CA LEU A 668 -4.19 14.35 -22.15
C LEU A 668 -3.17 14.84 -21.11
N ILE A 669 -3.20 14.31 -19.89
CA ILE A 669 -2.16 14.52 -18.87
C ILE A 669 -0.95 13.64 -19.19
N LEU A 670 -1.12 12.33 -19.40
CA LEU A 670 0.00 11.41 -19.63
C LEU A 670 0.77 11.68 -20.92
N ILE A 671 0.08 11.97 -22.03
CA ILE A 671 0.72 12.10 -23.36
C ILE A 671 1.73 13.25 -23.41
N LYS A 672 1.57 14.31 -22.60
CA LYS A 672 2.51 15.44 -22.56
C LYS A 672 3.88 15.06 -21.99
N ASP A 673 3.97 13.97 -21.23
CA ASP A 673 5.22 13.41 -20.70
C ASP A 673 5.83 12.31 -21.61
N ILE A 674 5.24 12.04 -22.79
CA ILE A 674 5.73 11.01 -23.73
C ILE A 674 6.51 11.66 -24.88
N ASP A 675 7.82 11.42 -24.92
CA ASP A 675 8.69 11.83 -26.01
C ASP A 675 8.14 11.40 -27.39
N ASN A 676 8.18 12.34 -28.34
CA ASN A 676 7.73 12.20 -29.72
C ASN A 676 6.20 12.16 -29.94
N ILE A 677 5.37 12.51 -28.96
CA ILE A 677 3.93 12.78 -29.18
C ILE A 677 3.65 14.28 -28.96
N GLU A 678 3.00 14.95 -29.91
CA GLU A 678 2.65 16.38 -29.85
C GLU A 678 1.14 16.58 -29.97
N LEU A 679 0.51 17.21 -28.98
CA LEU A 679 -0.89 17.65 -29.05
C LEU A 679 -1.00 18.86 -29.99
N LYS A 680 -1.39 18.61 -31.24
CA LYS A 680 -1.52 19.63 -32.28
C LYS A 680 -2.70 20.55 -32.06
N ASP A 681 -3.87 20.02 -31.76
CA ASP A 681 -5.09 20.80 -31.58
C ASP A 681 -6.18 20.01 -30.82
N MET A 682 -7.17 20.72 -30.28
CA MET A 682 -8.37 20.16 -29.66
C MET A 682 -9.59 20.86 -30.22
N TYR A 683 -10.63 20.11 -30.58
CA TYR A 683 -11.84 20.61 -31.22
C TYR A 683 -13.09 20.42 -30.36
N THR A 684 -14.10 21.25 -30.62
CA THR A 684 -15.46 21.07 -30.10
C THR A 684 -16.50 21.57 -31.11
N ILE A 685 -17.75 21.17 -30.94
CA ILE A 685 -18.88 21.55 -31.80
C ILE A 685 -19.91 22.32 -30.96
N GLY A 686 -20.11 23.60 -31.26
CA GLY A 686 -21.25 24.37 -30.74
C GLY A 686 -22.47 24.15 -31.64
N TYR A 687 -23.46 23.38 -31.16
CA TYR A 687 -24.66 23.03 -31.96
C TYR A 687 -25.89 23.85 -31.57
N ASP A 688 -26.54 24.45 -32.58
CA ASP A 688 -27.83 25.13 -32.47
C ASP A 688 -28.97 24.16 -32.82
N ASN A 689 -29.75 23.80 -31.79
CA ASN A 689 -30.92 22.93 -31.90
C ASN A 689 -32.08 23.50 -32.72
N GLN A 690 -32.17 24.82 -32.90
CA GLN A 690 -33.23 25.47 -33.68
C GLN A 690 -32.83 25.64 -35.15
N ALA A 691 -31.55 25.95 -35.40
CA ALA A 691 -31.02 26.13 -36.75
C ALA A 691 -30.54 24.81 -37.42
N HIS A 692 -30.46 23.70 -36.68
CA HIS A 692 -29.82 22.44 -37.13
C HIS A 692 -28.40 22.67 -37.65
N PHE A 693 -27.61 23.44 -36.89
CA PHE A 693 -26.33 23.99 -37.33
C PHE A 693 -25.23 23.82 -36.29
N GLY A 694 -24.11 23.19 -36.66
CA GLY A 694 -22.94 22.98 -35.80
C GLY A 694 -21.74 23.84 -36.20
N ILE A 695 -21.14 24.53 -35.25
CA ILE A 695 -19.91 25.32 -35.46
C ILE A 695 -18.72 24.59 -34.83
N VAL A 696 -17.78 24.13 -35.65
CA VAL A 696 -16.52 23.53 -35.20
C VAL A 696 -15.54 24.63 -34.81
N ARG A 697 -14.93 24.53 -33.62
CA ARG A 697 -13.94 25.48 -33.09
C ARG A 697 -12.74 24.75 -32.51
N SER A 698 -11.56 25.36 -32.61
CA SER A 698 -10.42 24.98 -31.76
C SER A 698 -10.68 25.44 -30.33
N VAL A 699 -10.23 24.63 -29.38
CA VAL A 699 -10.22 24.87 -27.94
C VAL A 699 -8.85 24.49 -27.35
N LYS A 700 -7.78 24.54 -28.15
CA LYS A 700 -6.42 24.12 -27.73
C LYS A 700 -5.96 24.81 -26.44
N ASP A 701 -6.34 26.06 -26.21
CA ASP A 701 -5.99 26.83 -25.01
C ASP A 701 -6.50 26.21 -23.71
N VAL A 702 -7.57 25.40 -23.77
CA VAL A 702 -8.07 24.63 -22.62
C VAL A 702 -7.02 23.59 -22.17
N SER A 703 -6.18 23.08 -23.09
CA SER A 703 -5.13 22.11 -22.76
C SER A 703 -4.02 22.68 -21.85
N ASN A 704 -3.87 24.01 -21.79
CA ASN A 704 -2.91 24.67 -20.91
C ASN A 704 -3.29 24.46 -19.42
N VAL A 705 -4.57 24.17 -19.12
CA VAL A 705 -5.01 23.84 -17.75
C VAL A 705 -4.39 22.54 -17.25
N TYR A 706 -4.11 21.57 -18.12
CA TYR A 706 -3.43 20.33 -17.71
C TYR A 706 -1.97 20.59 -17.31
N ASP A 707 -1.27 21.52 -17.98
CA ASP A 707 0.12 21.89 -17.64
C ASP A 707 0.18 22.56 -16.26
N PHE A 708 -0.78 23.46 -16.01
CA PHE A 708 -0.97 24.10 -14.72
C PHE A 708 -1.26 23.09 -13.60
N VAL A 709 -2.20 22.16 -13.80
CA VAL A 709 -2.58 21.15 -12.80
C VAL A 709 -1.45 20.14 -12.55
N SER A 710 -0.78 19.67 -13.61
CA SER A 710 0.36 18.75 -13.47
C SER A 710 1.54 19.43 -12.77
N GLY A 711 1.91 20.64 -13.20
CA GLY A 711 2.94 21.45 -12.54
C GLY A 711 2.63 21.79 -11.08
N MET A 712 1.36 22.04 -10.73
CA MET A 712 0.95 22.24 -9.33
C MET A 712 1.00 20.95 -8.51
N LYS A 713 0.70 19.79 -9.08
CA LYS A 713 0.88 18.49 -8.43
C LYS A 713 2.37 18.21 -8.19
N GLU A 714 3.22 18.42 -9.20
CA GLU A 714 4.68 18.31 -9.09
C GLU A 714 5.23 19.21 -7.96
N PHE A 715 4.72 20.44 -7.88
CA PHE A 715 5.11 21.41 -6.86
C PHE A 715 4.66 21.02 -5.45
N LEU A 716 3.38 20.70 -5.24
CA LEU A 716 2.86 20.42 -3.90
C LEU A 716 3.41 19.09 -3.34
N SER A 717 3.66 18.11 -4.19
CA SER A 717 4.23 16.81 -3.80
C SER A 717 5.76 16.85 -3.64
N PHE A 718 6.49 17.48 -4.56
CA PHE A 718 7.96 17.35 -4.67
C PHE A 718 8.73 18.67 -4.70
N GLY A 719 8.04 19.81 -4.69
CA GLY A 719 8.64 21.15 -4.69
C GLY A 719 9.21 21.63 -6.02
N ARG A 720 9.03 20.87 -7.11
CA ARG A 720 9.51 21.19 -8.47
C ARG A 720 8.43 21.93 -9.27
N SER A 721 8.79 22.63 -10.34
CA SER A 721 7.81 23.41 -11.11
C SER A 721 8.01 23.34 -12.62
N ASN A 722 8.42 22.18 -13.16
CA ASN A 722 8.67 21.99 -14.60
C ASN A 722 7.41 22.19 -15.44
N GLY A 723 6.27 21.62 -15.00
CA GLY A 723 4.97 21.85 -15.64
C GLY A 723 4.51 23.32 -15.58
N LEU A 724 4.93 24.06 -14.53
CA LEU A 724 4.66 25.50 -14.43
C LEU A 724 5.61 26.35 -15.30
N VAL A 725 6.79 25.87 -15.67
CA VAL A 725 7.63 26.50 -16.70
C VAL A 725 6.93 26.38 -18.05
N GLN A 726 6.53 25.17 -18.45
CA GLN A 726 5.80 24.92 -19.69
C GLN A 726 4.50 25.74 -19.77
N PHE A 727 3.73 25.78 -18.68
CA PHE A 727 2.53 26.62 -18.59
C PHE A 727 2.83 28.11 -18.81
N ASN A 728 3.93 28.64 -18.27
CA ASN A 728 4.32 30.05 -18.47
C ASN A 728 4.89 30.36 -19.87
N ASP A 729 5.34 29.34 -20.61
CA ASP A 729 5.77 29.51 -22.00
C ASP A 729 4.59 29.43 -22.97
N ASN A 730 3.55 28.66 -22.64
CA ASN A 730 2.27 28.62 -23.37
C ASN A 730 1.31 29.77 -23.00
N VAL A 731 1.38 30.30 -21.77
CA VAL A 731 0.51 31.38 -21.26
C VAL A 731 1.35 32.54 -20.75
N SER A 732 1.24 33.70 -21.41
CA SER A 732 2.06 34.88 -21.13
C SER A 732 1.81 35.47 -19.74
N ASN A 733 2.68 35.14 -18.78
CA ASN A 733 2.61 35.66 -17.41
C ASN A 733 4.02 35.85 -16.81
N GLU A 734 4.53 37.09 -16.83
CA GLU A 734 5.88 37.42 -16.33
C GLU A 734 6.00 37.25 -14.80
N ASP A 735 4.96 37.65 -14.05
CA ASP A 735 4.86 37.43 -12.61
C ASP A 735 4.92 35.93 -12.26
N GLY A 736 4.23 35.10 -13.04
CA GLY A 736 4.27 33.64 -12.95
C GLY A 736 5.68 33.07 -13.14
N LYS A 737 6.44 33.58 -14.12
CA LYS A 737 7.83 33.14 -14.35
C LYS A 737 8.73 33.44 -13.16
N ASN A 738 8.55 34.58 -12.49
CA ASN A 738 9.33 34.93 -11.29
C ASN A 738 9.08 33.95 -10.12
N ILE A 739 7.83 33.57 -9.87
CA ILE A 739 7.48 32.59 -8.83
C ILE A 739 8.00 31.19 -9.18
N THR A 740 7.76 30.73 -10.40
CA THR A 740 8.22 29.42 -10.88
C THR A 740 9.75 29.28 -10.79
N ASN A 741 10.50 30.33 -11.14
CA ASN A 741 11.96 30.35 -10.99
C ASN A 741 12.43 30.29 -9.53
N ALA A 742 11.75 31.00 -8.61
CA ALA A 742 12.08 30.95 -7.19
C ALA A 742 11.78 29.57 -6.56
N ILE A 743 10.70 28.91 -7.00
CA ILE A 743 10.38 27.53 -6.63
C ILE A 743 11.48 26.56 -7.11
N ASN A 744 11.90 26.64 -8.37
CA ASN A 744 12.96 25.78 -8.91
C ASN A 744 14.28 25.93 -8.15
N LYS A 745 14.69 27.15 -7.75
CA LYS A 745 15.87 27.36 -6.88
C LYS A 745 15.80 26.59 -5.55
N ILE A 746 14.62 26.47 -4.95
CA ILE A 746 14.43 25.68 -3.72
C ILE A 746 14.59 24.19 -4.05
N SER A 747 13.94 23.72 -5.13
CA SER A 747 14.07 22.35 -5.63
C SER A 747 15.51 21.94 -5.90
N ASP A 748 16.27 22.73 -6.64
CA ASP A 748 17.69 22.45 -6.94
C ASP A 748 18.52 22.31 -5.66
N SER A 749 18.20 23.10 -4.63
CA SER A 749 18.89 23.03 -3.34
C SER A 749 18.50 21.79 -2.53
N ILE A 750 17.26 21.31 -2.64
CA ILE A 750 16.80 20.05 -2.04
C ILE A 750 17.44 18.85 -2.75
N LEU A 751 17.39 18.82 -4.10
CA LEU A 751 17.90 17.73 -4.93
C LEU A 751 19.42 17.59 -4.82
N LEU A 752 20.16 18.70 -4.84
CA LEU A 752 21.62 18.71 -4.69
C LEU A 752 22.07 18.66 -3.20
N ASN A 753 21.14 18.45 -2.25
CA ASN A 753 21.38 18.45 -0.81
C ASN A 753 22.07 19.73 -0.25
N ARG A 754 21.97 20.85 -0.97
CA ARG A 754 22.54 22.17 -0.62
C ARG A 754 21.65 22.93 0.37
N MET A 755 21.26 22.27 1.46
CA MET A 755 20.36 22.83 2.49
C MET A 755 20.94 24.03 3.25
N GLU A 756 22.24 24.33 3.05
CA GLU A 756 22.84 25.61 3.41
C GLU A 756 22.09 26.81 2.81
N ASN A 757 21.70 26.72 1.53
CA ASN A 757 20.98 27.75 0.76
C ASN A 757 19.46 27.76 0.97
N PHE A 758 18.90 26.78 1.70
CA PHE A 758 17.44 26.66 1.87
C PHE A 758 16.80 27.95 2.41
N THR A 759 17.44 28.55 3.42
CA THR A 759 17.04 29.82 4.04
C THR A 759 17.08 31.03 3.11
N SER A 760 18.06 31.12 2.21
CA SER A 760 18.08 32.22 1.22
C SER A 760 17.00 32.02 0.18
N ASN A 761 16.76 30.78 -0.26
CA ASN A 761 15.85 30.50 -1.36
C ASN A 761 14.38 30.62 -0.91
N LEU A 762 14.07 30.35 0.37
CA LEU A 762 12.81 30.72 1.01
C LEU A 762 12.57 32.24 0.99
N LYS A 763 13.62 33.05 1.24
CA LYS A 763 13.54 34.52 1.23
C LYS A 763 13.44 35.09 -0.21
N ASP A 764 14.07 34.46 -1.19
CA ASP A 764 13.85 34.72 -2.62
C ASP A 764 12.39 34.45 -3.02
N LEU A 765 11.82 33.30 -2.62
CA LEU A 765 10.42 32.95 -2.91
C LEU A 765 9.43 33.89 -2.21
N SER A 766 9.66 34.22 -0.93
CA SER A 766 8.91 35.24 -0.21
C SER A 766 8.91 36.58 -0.95
N THR A 767 10.08 37.02 -1.42
CA THR A 767 10.23 38.26 -2.21
C THR A 767 9.46 38.20 -3.53
N ALA A 768 9.49 37.08 -4.24
CA ALA A 768 8.71 36.89 -5.48
C ALA A 768 7.19 36.95 -5.23
N LEU A 769 6.71 36.34 -4.15
CA LEU A 769 5.29 36.34 -3.77
C LEU A 769 4.82 37.72 -3.27
N ALA A 770 5.71 38.49 -2.63
CA ALA A 770 5.43 39.83 -2.11
C ALA A 770 5.41 40.91 -3.21
N ASN A 771 6.38 40.89 -4.12
CA ASN A 771 6.43 41.83 -5.25
C ASN A 771 5.21 41.67 -6.17
N ASN A 772 4.77 40.43 -6.37
CA ASN A 772 3.60 40.10 -7.18
C ASN A 772 2.32 40.31 -6.33
N GLY A 773 1.98 41.59 -6.08
CA GLY A 773 0.89 41.99 -5.18
C GLY A 773 -0.52 41.70 -5.70
N GLN A 774 -0.75 41.81 -7.03
CA GLN A 774 -2.07 41.69 -7.67
C GLN A 774 -2.14 40.55 -8.69
N ILE A 775 -1.75 39.34 -8.26
CA ILE A 775 -1.84 38.17 -9.15
C ILE A 775 -3.29 37.76 -9.35
N ASN A 776 -3.83 38.06 -10.52
CA ASN A 776 -5.15 37.60 -10.96
C ASN A 776 -5.05 36.28 -11.74
N GLY A 777 -6.13 35.50 -11.75
CA GLY A 777 -6.20 34.22 -12.45
C GLY A 777 -5.37 33.11 -11.79
N TYR A 778 -4.87 32.17 -12.58
CA TYR A 778 -4.25 30.91 -12.14
C TYR A 778 -3.21 31.07 -11.01
N TYR A 779 -2.27 32.01 -11.14
CA TYR A 779 -1.21 32.20 -10.14
C TYR A 779 -1.66 32.82 -8.81
N GLY A 780 -2.89 33.35 -8.70
CA GLY A 780 -3.47 33.73 -7.41
C GLY A 780 -3.70 32.50 -6.52
N VAL A 781 -4.25 31.44 -7.11
CA VAL A 781 -4.44 30.14 -6.45
C VAL A 781 -3.08 29.49 -6.14
N VAL A 782 -2.08 29.64 -7.03
CA VAL A 782 -0.70 29.21 -6.74
C VAL A 782 -0.14 29.93 -5.53
N LYS A 783 -0.30 31.26 -5.42
CA LYS A 783 0.19 32.06 -4.29
C LYS A 783 -0.38 31.56 -2.96
N ASP A 784 -1.68 31.34 -2.85
CA ASP A 784 -2.29 30.82 -1.62
C ASP A 784 -1.86 29.39 -1.29
N LEU A 785 -1.74 28.52 -2.30
CA LEU A 785 -1.26 27.15 -2.12
C LEU A 785 0.22 27.11 -1.73
N VAL A 786 1.08 27.93 -2.33
CA VAL A 786 2.50 28.09 -1.95
C VAL A 786 2.61 28.60 -0.51
N LEU A 787 1.86 29.66 -0.17
CA LEU A 787 1.86 30.24 1.18
C LEU A 787 1.41 29.23 2.24
N ASN A 788 0.51 28.31 1.92
CA ASN A 788 0.10 27.26 2.85
C ASN A 788 1.06 26.05 2.84
N ASN A 789 1.69 25.72 1.72
CA ASN A 789 2.65 24.63 1.57
C ASN A 789 3.95 24.82 2.37
N TYR A 790 4.23 26.04 2.84
CA TYR A 790 5.38 26.40 3.68
C TYR A 790 4.98 26.83 5.11
N LYS A 791 3.70 26.63 5.49
CA LYS A 791 3.25 26.74 6.88
C LYS A 791 3.27 25.36 7.53
N VAL A 792 3.88 25.25 8.70
CA VAL A 792 4.00 23.99 9.46
C VAL A 792 3.48 24.15 10.88
N LYS A 793 3.09 23.06 11.51
CA LYS A 793 2.64 23.05 12.91
C LYS A 793 3.61 22.30 13.80
N ILE A 794 4.02 22.91 14.90
CA ILE A 794 4.78 22.25 15.97
C ILE A 794 4.04 22.50 17.27
N GLU A 795 3.46 21.42 17.81
CA GLU A 795 2.51 21.47 18.91
C GLU A 795 1.35 22.44 18.55
N ASN A 796 0.91 23.28 19.48
CA ASN A 796 -0.22 24.21 19.26
C ASN A 796 0.17 25.48 18.48
N ASN A 797 1.32 25.52 17.81
CA ASN A 797 1.86 26.71 17.15
C ASN A 797 2.00 26.48 15.65
N THR A 798 1.62 27.47 14.84
CA THR A 798 1.87 27.48 13.38
C THR A 798 3.04 28.41 13.08
N TYR A 799 3.94 28.01 12.18
CA TYR A 799 5.12 28.76 11.75
C TYR A 799 5.08 28.93 10.23
N ASN A 800 5.55 30.06 9.70
CA ASN A 800 5.54 30.34 8.27
C ASN A 800 6.95 30.55 7.70
N LEU A 801 7.45 29.54 6.97
CA LEU A 801 8.81 29.55 6.40
C LEU A 801 9.02 30.58 5.28
N LEU A 802 7.98 31.28 4.84
CA LEU A 802 8.06 32.39 3.88
C LEU A 802 7.95 33.77 4.56
N GLU A 803 7.84 33.83 5.88
CA GLU A 803 7.80 35.05 6.69
C GLU A 803 8.93 35.00 7.75
N ASP A 804 8.65 35.46 8.98
CA ASP A 804 9.66 35.61 10.05
C ASP A 804 10.30 34.26 10.47
N ASP A 805 9.62 33.12 10.31
CA ASP A 805 10.15 31.80 10.66
C ASP A 805 11.08 31.19 9.61
N SER A 806 11.37 31.90 8.51
CA SER A 806 12.20 31.43 7.39
C SER A 806 13.62 30.95 7.79
N ASP A 807 14.16 31.37 8.94
CA ASP A 807 15.39 30.80 9.54
C ASP A 807 15.19 30.00 10.84
N TYR A 808 13.95 29.75 11.26
CA TYR A 808 13.62 28.94 12.45
C TYR A 808 13.79 27.44 12.18
N LEU A 809 14.92 26.88 12.61
CA LEU A 809 15.31 25.49 12.34
C LEU A 809 14.25 24.42 12.69
N PRO A 810 13.51 24.47 13.82
CA PRO A 810 12.45 23.50 14.09
C PRO A 810 11.37 23.47 13.00
N ALA A 811 10.97 24.63 12.46
CA ALA A 811 10.00 24.70 11.37
C ALA A 811 10.58 24.18 10.05
N GLN A 812 11.85 24.48 9.74
CA GLN A 812 12.53 23.92 8.55
C GLN A 812 12.61 22.39 8.60
N LEU A 813 12.85 21.83 9.80
CA LEU A 813 12.90 20.37 10.01
C LEU A 813 11.51 19.73 9.97
N GLN A 814 10.50 20.35 10.58
CA GLN A 814 9.11 19.91 10.49
C GLN A 814 8.64 19.85 9.04
N TRP A 815 8.96 20.87 8.24
CA TRP A 815 8.64 20.89 6.81
C TRP A 815 9.32 19.75 6.04
N CYS A 816 10.59 19.49 6.32
CA CYS A 816 11.29 18.35 5.71
C CYS A 816 10.69 17.00 6.12
N LEU A 817 10.21 16.86 7.36
CA LEU A 817 9.55 15.64 7.84
C LEU A 817 8.19 15.43 7.19
N GLU A 818 7.34 16.47 7.14
CA GLU A 818 6.04 16.47 6.46
C GLU A 818 6.17 16.18 4.95
N LYS A 819 7.25 16.66 4.30
CA LYS A 819 7.60 16.35 2.90
C LYS A 819 8.42 15.07 2.73
N LYS A 820 8.62 14.26 3.78
CA LYS A 820 9.35 12.98 3.77
C LYS A 820 10.83 13.09 3.29
N LEU A 821 11.42 14.28 3.34
CA LEU A 821 12.78 14.64 2.93
C LEU A 821 13.81 14.34 4.03
N LEU A 822 13.92 13.07 4.44
CA LEU A 822 14.69 12.67 5.63
C LEU A 822 16.19 12.96 5.50
N GLN A 823 16.76 12.77 4.31
CA GLN A 823 18.17 13.06 4.06
C GLN A 823 18.46 14.55 4.31
N GLN A 824 17.62 15.43 3.76
CA GLN A 824 17.71 16.88 3.90
C GLN A 824 17.47 17.34 5.34
N ALA A 825 16.55 16.71 6.08
CA ALA A 825 16.39 16.93 7.51
C ALA A 825 17.68 16.60 8.28
N LEU A 826 18.31 15.45 8.02
CA LEU A 826 19.61 15.08 8.63
C LEU A 826 20.74 16.05 8.23
N VAL A 827 20.75 16.56 6.99
CA VAL A 827 21.69 17.61 6.55
C VAL A 827 21.47 18.92 7.33
N LEU A 828 20.22 19.36 7.50
CA LEU A 828 19.87 20.56 8.28
C LEU A 828 20.25 20.40 9.76
N ILE A 829 19.93 19.27 10.38
CA ILE A 829 20.31 18.95 11.77
C ILE A 829 21.82 19.07 11.95
N GLU A 830 22.62 18.45 11.08
CA GLU A 830 24.08 18.53 11.20
C GLU A 830 24.63 19.95 10.98
N SER A 831 24.14 20.67 9.97
CA SER A 831 24.73 21.93 9.50
C SER A 831 24.25 23.18 10.26
N LYS A 832 22.98 23.24 10.68
CA LYS A 832 22.36 24.45 11.22
C LYS A 832 22.32 24.51 12.75
N ILE A 833 22.34 23.38 13.48
CA ILE A 833 22.16 23.41 14.96
C ILE A 833 23.23 24.23 15.69
N ALA A 834 24.51 24.05 15.37
CA ALA A 834 25.61 24.78 16.02
C ALA A 834 25.56 26.29 15.72
N PRO A 835 25.33 26.75 14.47
CA PRO A 835 24.95 28.13 14.17
C PRO A 835 23.75 28.64 14.97
N VAL A 836 22.64 27.89 15.07
CA VAL A 836 21.43 28.30 15.80
C VAL A 836 21.70 28.50 17.29
N LEU A 837 22.35 27.54 17.95
CA LEU A 837 22.71 27.65 19.37
C LEU A 837 23.70 28.81 19.64
N TYR A 838 24.62 29.09 18.69
CA TYR A 838 25.57 30.20 18.82
C TYR A 838 24.92 31.57 18.62
N SER A 839 24.11 31.73 17.57
CA SER A 839 23.39 32.99 17.28
C SER A 839 22.48 33.40 18.44
N ASN A 840 21.77 32.42 19.01
CA ASN A 840 20.92 32.58 20.19
C ASN A 840 21.68 32.74 21.52
N ARG A 841 23.02 32.77 21.50
CA ARG A 841 23.89 32.94 22.69
C ARG A 841 23.70 31.85 23.75
N ILE A 842 23.28 30.66 23.34
CA ILE A 842 23.20 29.45 24.17
C ILE A 842 24.60 28.86 24.33
N ILE A 843 25.43 28.93 23.28
CA ILE A 843 26.85 28.57 23.29
C ILE A 843 27.77 29.70 22.82
N SER A 844 29.05 29.53 23.13
CA SER A 844 30.19 30.38 22.74
C SER A 844 31.19 29.58 21.89
N GLY A 845 31.83 30.24 20.92
CA GLY A 845 32.66 29.61 19.90
C GLY A 845 32.63 30.41 18.59
N ASN A 846 33.12 29.84 17.48
CA ASN A 846 32.96 30.41 16.14
C ASN A 846 32.52 29.33 15.13
N PRO A 847 31.30 29.41 14.56
CA PRO A 847 30.72 28.35 13.73
C PRO A 847 31.54 27.98 12.50
N GLY A 848 32.41 28.86 12.00
CA GLY A 848 33.23 28.59 10.81
C GLY A 848 34.40 27.61 11.00
N ARG A 849 34.66 27.11 12.23
CA ARG A 849 35.82 26.26 12.52
C ARG A 849 35.43 24.81 12.81
N LYS A 850 35.77 23.89 11.90
CA LYS A 850 35.57 22.42 12.04
C LYS A 850 36.20 21.81 13.31
N ARG A 851 37.12 22.50 14.00
CA ARG A 851 37.77 22.05 15.25
C ARG A 851 37.02 22.45 16.52
N ASP A 852 36.05 23.36 16.43
CA ASP A 852 35.54 24.09 17.61
C ASP A 852 34.24 23.48 18.19
N TYR A 853 33.59 22.54 17.47
CA TYR A 853 32.33 21.86 17.85
C TYR A 853 32.39 20.36 18.22
N PRO A 854 33.54 19.62 18.21
CA PRO A 854 33.60 18.27 18.76
C PRO A 854 33.15 18.15 20.22
N PHE A 855 33.07 19.27 20.97
CA PHE A 855 32.70 19.26 22.38
C PHE A 855 31.32 18.65 22.66
N PHE A 856 30.31 18.85 21.81
CA PHE A 856 28.99 18.21 22.00
C PHE A 856 29.08 16.69 21.84
N GLY A 857 29.68 16.23 20.74
CA GLY A 857 29.86 14.80 20.48
C GLY A 857 30.72 14.11 21.57
N ASN A 858 31.75 14.80 22.07
CA ASN A 858 32.59 14.33 23.17
C ASN A 858 31.83 14.34 24.51
N TRP A 859 31.14 15.44 24.87
CA TRP A 859 30.36 15.56 26.10
C TRP A 859 29.37 14.40 26.21
N VAL A 860 28.54 14.21 25.18
CA VAL A 860 27.60 13.09 25.10
C VAL A 860 28.32 11.74 25.03
N LYS A 861 29.47 11.59 24.34
CA LYS A 861 30.23 10.31 24.34
C LYS A 861 30.80 9.94 25.71
N PHE A 862 31.22 10.90 26.53
CA PHE A 862 31.86 10.65 27.82
C PHE A 862 30.92 10.80 29.03
N SER A 863 29.62 11.04 28.77
CA SER A 863 28.52 11.01 29.74
C SER A 863 27.66 9.73 29.64
N LEU A 864 27.86 8.92 28.59
CA LEU A 864 27.19 7.65 28.29
C LEU A 864 28.23 6.51 28.34
N CYS A 865 28.35 5.78 29.45
CA CYS A 865 29.03 4.48 29.39
C CYS A 865 28.12 3.50 28.61
N GLU A 866 28.58 2.56 27.77
CA GLU A 866 29.73 1.66 27.90
C GLU A 866 30.51 1.44 26.54
N ASN A 867 31.02 0.26 26.11
CA ASN A 867 31.96 0.02 24.95
C ASN A 867 31.42 0.04 23.49
N GLU A 868 32.17 0.62 22.56
CA GLU A 868 32.37 -0.07 21.25
C GLU A 868 33.54 -1.05 21.42
N ALA A 869 33.36 -2.33 21.05
CA ALA A 869 34.39 -3.37 21.19
C ALA A 869 35.55 -3.16 20.18
N GLU A 870 36.78 -3.61 20.42
CA GLU A 870 37.26 -4.54 21.45
C GLU A 870 38.35 -3.92 22.36
N ASP A 871 38.51 -4.48 23.57
CA ASP A 871 39.76 -4.47 24.33
C ASP A 871 40.39 -3.10 24.72
N VAL A 872 39.55 -2.05 24.83
CA VAL A 872 39.97 -0.69 25.24
C VAL A 872 39.71 -0.42 26.72
N LYS A 873 40.77 -0.36 27.54
CA LYS A 873 40.71 0.09 28.95
C LYS A 873 40.97 1.59 29.05
N TYR A 874 40.23 2.28 29.93
CA TYR A 874 40.38 3.72 30.18
C TYR A 874 41.07 3.93 31.52
N LEU A 875 42.11 4.75 31.57
CA LEU A 875 42.81 5.10 32.82
C LEU A 875 42.84 6.61 33.02
N TYR A 876 42.66 7.00 34.27
CA TYR A 876 42.68 8.39 34.73
C TYR A 876 43.51 8.51 36.02
N SER A 877 44.36 9.53 36.09
CA SER A 877 45.18 9.84 37.27
C SER A 877 44.93 11.28 37.71
N GLU A 878 44.84 11.48 39.03
CA GLU A 878 44.51 12.76 39.65
C GLU A 878 45.64 13.28 40.58
N ARG A 879 46.89 12.77 40.43
CA ARG A 879 48.07 13.25 41.17
C ARG A 879 49.32 13.47 40.32
N ALA A 880 50.08 14.50 40.73
CA ALA A 880 51.10 15.20 39.95
C ALA A 880 52.52 14.59 39.99
N THR A 881 52.68 13.34 39.55
CA THR A 881 54.00 12.68 39.47
C THR A 881 54.30 12.17 38.05
N ASN A 882 55.27 12.80 37.38
CA ASN A 882 55.69 12.57 35.98
C ASN A 882 56.40 11.22 35.71
N GLN A 883 56.08 10.15 36.44
CA GLN A 883 56.68 8.83 36.25
C GLN A 883 55.63 7.70 36.31
N PHE A 884 55.11 7.32 35.15
CA PHE A 884 54.68 5.93 34.96
C PHE A 884 55.94 5.06 34.83
N PRO A 885 56.06 3.93 35.56
CA PRO A 885 57.20 3.03 35.41
C PRO A 885 57.20 2.40 34.02
N LYS A 886 58.35 2.42 33.33
CA LYS A 886 58.50 1.92 31.95
C LYS A 886 58.36 0.39 31.78
N GLN A 887 58.08 -0.34 32.86
CA GLN A 887 57.97 -1.79 32.87
C GLN A 887 56.79 -2.22 33.75
N LEU A 888 55.67 -2.53 33.10
CA LEU A 888 54.58 -3.32 33.67
C LEU A 888 54.31 -4.50 32.72
N ARG A 889 55.17 -5.52 32.81
CA ARG A 889 54.87 -6.86 32.29
C ARG A 889 53.83 -7.47 33.22
N PHE A 890 52.57 -7.42 32.81
CA PHE A 890 51.48 -8.17 33.43
C PHE A 890 51.30 -9.48 32.68
N ASP A 891 51.82 -10.57 33.24
CA ASP A 891 51.46 -11.91 32.84
C ASP A 891 50.23 -12.33 33.67
N PHE A 892 49.11 -12.64 33.00
CA PHE A 892 47.89 -13.14 33.60
C PHE A 892 47.37 -14.35 32.79
N ASP A 893 47.07 -15.44 33.48
CA ASP A 893 46.19 -16.52 33.00
C ASP A 893 44.76 -16.14 33.43
N GLU A 894 43.76 -16.33 32.57
CA GLU A 894 42.41 -15.77 32.75
C GLU A 894 41.56 -16.47 33.85
N ARG A 895 42.20 -17.27 34.72
CA ARG A 895 41.54 -18.09 35.75
C ARG A 895 41.76 -17.63 37.19
N ASP A 896 42.74 -16.76 37.44
CA ASP A 896 43.04 -16.23 38.78
C ASP A 896 42.73 -14.73 38.89
N VAL A 897 41.44 -14.39 39.03
CA VAL A 897 40.99 -13.07 39.52
C VAL A 897 40.18 -13.28 40.81
N PRO A 898 40.82 -13.25 41.99
CA PRO A 898 40.12 -13.27 43.26
C PRO A 898 39.32 -11.98 43.50
N ASP A 899 38.27 -12.07 44.32
CA ASP A 899 37.56 -10.89 44.83
C ASP A 899 38.51 -10.00 45.66
N GLY A 900 38.85 -8.84 45.11
CA GLY A 900 39.74 -7.85 45.74
C GLY A 900 41.13 -7.77 45.08
N ILE A 901 41.25 -6.95 44.04
CA ILE A 901 42.55 -6.55 43.47
C ILE A 901 43.11 -5.40 44.31
N ASP A 902 44.36 -5.54 44.77
CA ASP A 902 45.05 -4.51 45.54
C ASP A 902 45.25 -3.22 44.73
N ILE A 903 44.70 -2.12 45.24
CA ILE A 903 44.57 -0.84 44.53
C ILE A 903 45.85 -0.02 44.73
N LEU A 904 46.50 0.47 43.67
CA LEU A 904 47.46 1.59 43.80
C LEU A 904 46.70 2.77 44.44
N PRO A 905 46.96 3.16 45.70
CA PRO A 905 45.95 3.79 46.56
C PRO A 905 45.64 5.26 46.24
N ASN A 906 46.03 5.74 45.06
CA ASN A 906 45.83 7.10 44.55
C ASN A 906 45.45 7.14 43.06
N VAL A 907 45.10 6.00 42.45
CA VAL A 907 44.65 5.90 41.04
C VAL A 907 43.21 5.36 41.02
N LYS A 908 42.30 6.08 40.36
CA LYS A 908 40.94 5.57 40.08
C LYS A 908 40.98 4.71 38.83
N TYR A 909 40.40 3.51 38.91
CA TYR A 909 40.25 2.59 37.80
C TYR A 909 38.78 2.49 37.39
N SER A 910 38.51 2.44 36.08
CA SER A 910 37.17 2.25 35.55
C SER A 910 37.19 1.19 34.45
N TYR A 911 36.45 0.12 34.66
CA TYR A 911 36.17 -0.93 33.67
C TYR A 911 34.79 -0.68 33.06
N TYR A 912 34.63 -0.87 31.74
CA TYR A 912 33.34 -0.58 31.07
C TYR A 912 32.89 -1.72 30.14
N GLY A 913 31.60 -2.09 30.27
CA GLY A 913 30.84 -3.13 29.54
C GLY A 913 30.38 -2.68 28.15
N ARG A 914 29.15 -2.94 27.66
CA ARG A 914 28.81 -2.91 26.20
C ARG A 914 27.91 -1.72 25.74
N TYR A 915 28.36 -0.89 24.78
CA TYR A 915 27.56 0.20 24.17
C TYR A 915 26.65 -0.35 23.07
N ILE A 916 25.35 -0.31 23.31
CA ILE A 916 24.29 -0.46 22.29
C ILE A 916 23.30 0.76 22.23
N PRO A 917 23.27 1.76 23.16
CA PRO A 917 22.28 2.85 23.06
C PRO A 917 22.65 3.94 22.02
N TYR A 918 22.25 3.71 20.77
CA TYR A 918 22.01 4.78 19.80
C TYR A 918 20.54 4.85 19.38
N PHE A 919 19.87 3.71 19.15
CA PHE A 919 18.41 3.62 18.99
C PHE A 919 17.81 2.39 19.70
N ASN A 920 18.44 1.22 19.56
CA ASN A 920 17.86 -0.11 19.84
C ASN A 920 17.36 -0.36 21.27
N ASN A 921 17.79 0.44 22.26
CA ASN A 921 17.46 0.25 23.68
C ASN A 921 16.40 1.23 24.20
N ILE A 922 15.93 2.17 23.38
CA ILE A 922 14.90 3.15 23.75
C ILE A 922 13.81 3.10 22.68
N ASP A 923 12.65 2.57 23.04
CA ASP A 923 11.46 2.67 22.21
C ASP A 923 11.06 4.15 22.09
N VAL A 924 10.93 4.62 20.85
CA VAL A 924 10.63 6.00 20.49
C VAL A 924 9.12 6.22 20.24
N TYR A 925 8.31 5.16 20.33
CA TYR A 925 6.85 5.21 20.27
C TYR A 925 6.20 5.36 21.67
N GLU A 926 6.99 5.26 22.75
CA GLU A 926 6.57 5.61 24.12
C GLU A 926 6.26 7.11 24.30
N ASP A 927 5.66 7.46 25.45
CA ASP A 927 5.44 8.86 25.81
C ASP A 927 6.75 9.66 25.87
N ILE A 928 6.71 10.90 25.37
CA ILE A 928 7.88 11.78 25.23
C ILE A 928 8.62 11.96 26.57
N ASN A 929 7.93 11.98 27.70
CA ASN A 929 8.57 12.14 29.00
C ASN A 929 9.28 10.86 29.44
N VAL A 930 8.72 9.68 29.16
CA VAL A 930 9.37 8.38 29.41
C VAL A 930 10.64 8.24 28.57
N VAL A 931 10.57 8.60 27.28
CA VAL A 931 11.74 8.62 26.39
C VAL A 931 12.81 9.59 26.90
N VAL A 932 12.42 10.78 27.37
CA VAL A 932 13.34 11.77 27.94
C VAL A 932 13.98 11.28 29.24
N GLU A 933 13.23 10.67 30.16
CA GLU A 933 13.81 10.11 31.39
C GLU A 933 14.73 8.92 31.09
N LYS A 934 14.38 8.01 30.18
CA LYS A 934 15.29 6.94 29.73
C LYS A 934 16.62 7.48 29.17
N ILE A 935 16.60 8.57 28.40
CA ILE A 935 17.83 9.23 27.92
C ILE A 935 18.64 9.86 29.08
N LYS A 936 17.98 10.33 30.14
CA LYS A 936 18.64 10.80 31.37
C LYS A 936 19.15 9.66 32.26
N GLU A 937 18.51 8.50 32.25
CA GLU A 937 18.89 7.30 33.02
C GLU A 937 20.16 6.63 32.48
N LEU A 938 20.49 6.82 31.20
CA LEU A 938 21.79 6.45 30.61
C LEU A 938 22.99 7.27 31.17
N LYS A 939 22.83 7.97 32.31
CA LYS A 939 23.86 8.82 32.92
C LYS A 939 24.79 8.06 33.87
N THR A 940 26.07 8.41 33.82
CA THR A 940 27.07 7.94 34.79
C THR A 940 27.05 8.79 36.07
N ASP A 941 27.28 8.20 37.23
CA ASP A 941 27.38 8.93 38.51
C ASP A 941 28.49 10.01 38.52
N ASP A 942 29.57 9.82 37.76
CA ASP A 942 30.68 10.79 37.60
C ASP A 942 30.38 11.92 36.56
N TRP A 943 29.16 12.00 35.98
CA TRP A 943 28.83 13.00 34.94
C TRP A 943 28.57 14.39 35.54
N ASP A 944 29.57 15.26 35.42
CA ASP A 944 29.44 16.71 35.64
C ASP A 944 28.87 17.42 34.40
N LEU A 945 27.58 17.83 34.48
CA LEU A 945 26.85 18.62 33.48
C LEU A 945 27.55 19.92 33.02
N LYS A 946 28.55 20.40 33.76
CA LYS A 946 29.26 21.66 33.51
C LYS A 946 30.66 21.44 32.91
N LYS A 947 31.12 20.18 32.76
CA LYS A 947 32.45 19.83 32.19
C LYS A 947 32.31 19.12 30.84
N TYR A 948 33.42 19.06 30.09
CA TYR A 948 33.53 18.29 28.84
C TYR A 948 34.98 17.87 28.57
N TYR A 949 35.21 17.11 27.49
CA TYR A 949 36.53 16.56 27.16
C TYR A 949 37.01 16.96 25.76
N VAL A 950 38.31 17.24 25.62
CA VAL A 950 38.96 17.64 24.35
C VAL A 950 40.22 16.80 24.11
N MET A 951 40.39 16.30 22.89
CA MET A 951 41.57 15.54 22.47
C MET A 951 42.86 16.38 22.59
N GLY A 952 43.96 15.81 23.08
CA GLY A 952 45.24 16.53 23.23
C GLY A 952 46.47 15.63 23.36
N ASN A 953 47.58 16.08 22.77
CA ASN A 953 48.70 15.21 22.33
C ASN A 953 49.89 15.12 23.29
N GLU A 954 49.80 15.64 24.51
CA GLU A 954 50.96 15.88 25.41
C GLU A 954 50.70 15.36 26.83
N HIS A 955 51.72 15.39 27.69
CA HIS A 955 51.66 14.92 29.09
C HIS A 955 51.18 16.01 30.07
N GLY A 956 50.87 15.62 31.32
CA GLY A 956 50.47 16.50 32.42
C GLY A 956 49.04 16.26 32.91
N ASP A 957 48.76 16.72 34.14
CA ASP A 957 47.61 16.35 34.97
C ASP A 957 46.22 16.68 34.37
N ASN A 958 45.17 16.05 34.92
CA ASN A 958 43.76 16.15 34.48
C ASN A 958 43.50 15.65 33.03
N ARG A 959 44.04 14.49 32.67
CA ARG A 959 43.80 13.82 31.37
C ARG A 959 43.25 12.40 31.53
N LEU A 960 42.17 12.11 30.81
CA LEU A 960 41.62 10.78 30.58
C LEU A 960 42.36 10.15 29.39
N CYS A 961 43.05 9.04 29.58
CA CYS A 961 43.80 8.38 28.50
C CYS A 961 43.20 7.00 28.18
N VAL A 962 43.05 6.76 26.88
CA VAL A 962 42.55 5.52 26.30
C VAL A 962 43.72 4.56 26.11
N TYR A 963 43.59 3.29 26.50
CA TYR A 963 44.61 2.25 26.32
C TYR A 963 44.00 1.05 25.61
N VAL A 964 44.58 0.67 24.48
CA VAL A 964 44.14 -0.45 23.64
C VAL A 964 45.01 -1.66 23.96
N LYS A 965 44.43 -2.82 24.27
CA LYS A 965 45.19 -4.07 24.34
C LYS A 965 45.65 -4.44 22.92
N VAL A 966 46.91 -4.78 22.78
CA VAL A 966 47.52 -5.20 21.53
C VAL A 966 48.12 -6.59 21.77
N TYR A 967 47.82 -7.52 20.87
CA TYR A 967 48.48 -8.82 20.85
C TYR A 967 49.84 -8.68 20.16
N ASP A 968 50.91 -8.98 20.89
CA ASP A 968 52.26 -9.10 20.34
C ASP A 968 52.49 -10.53 19.85
N GLN A 969 52.68 -10.68 18.54
CA GLN A 969 52.94 -11.96 17.90
C GLN A 969 54.34 -12.51 18.23
N ASP A 970 55.34 -11.64 18.46
CA ASP A 970 56.73 -12.04 18.71
C ASP A 970 56.92 -12.54 20.16
N SER A 971 56.20 -11.95 21.13
CA SER A 971 56.23 -12.41 22.53
C SER A 971 55.03 -13.26 22.95
N ASN A 972 54.08 -13.53 22.04
CA ASN A 972 52.83 -14.27 22.26
C ASN A 972 52.06 -13.80 23.51
N ARG A 973 51.95 -12.48 23.68
CA ARG A 973 51.43 -11.83 24.89
C ARG A 973 50.59 -10.60 24.54
N TYR A 974 49.60 -10.32 25.37
CA TYR A 974 48.81 -9.10 25.30
C TYR A 974 49.47 -7.99 26.13
N TYR A 975 49.58 -6.78 25.56
CA TYR A 975 50.07 -5.60 26.27
C TYR A 975 49.19 -4.38 26.00
N TYR A 976 49.09 -3.45 26.94
CA TYR A 976 48.26 -2.25 26.79
C TYR A 976 49.06 -1.10 26.18
N LYS A 977 48.72 -0.71 24.96
CA LYS A 977 49.30 0.45 24.25
C LYS A 977 48.45 1.69 24.52
N GLN A 978 49.09 2.77 24.97
CA GLN A 978 48.44 4.07 25.12
C GLN A 978 47.98 4.60 23.75
N GLY A 979 46.69 4.87 23.63
CA GLY A 979 46.05 5.54 22.50
C GLY A 979 45.75 7.00 22.81
N THR A 980 44.63 7.50 22.30
CA THR A 980 44.22 8.90 22.40
C THR A 980 44.04 9.37 23.85
N CYS A 981 44.53 10.56 24.18
CA CYS A 981 44.25 11.22 25.46
C CYS A 981 43.33 12.43 25.29
N TYR A 982 42.51 12.66 26.31
CA TYR A 982 41.52 13.73 26.40
C TYR A 982 41.74 14.55 27.66
N LYS A 983 41.89 15.87 27.52
CA LYS A 983 41.95 16.81 28.64
C LYS A 983 40.54 17.08 29.16
N ARG A 984 40.35 17.03 30.49
CA ARG A 984 39.11 17.44 31.16
C ARG A 984 39.04 18.97 31.19
N CYS A 985 38.06 19.54 30.51
CA CYS A 985 37.84 20.99 30.43
C CYS A 985 36.80 21.43 31.48
N ALA A 986 37.19 22.37 32.35
CA ALA A 986 36.47 22.78 33.56
C ALA A 986 35.17 23.61 33.33
N SER A 987 34.79 23.86 32.08
CA SER A 987 33.54 24.55 31.73
C SER A 987 33.16 24.29 30.29
N ILE A 988 32.05 23.59 30.06
CA ILE A 988 31.39 23.50 28.76
C ILE A 988 31.05 24.94 28.26
N PRO A 989 31.26 25.27 26.97
CA PRO A 989 31.18 26.65 26.46
C PRO A 989 29.75 27.18 26.29
N VAL A 990 28.82 26.77 27.16
CA VAL A 990 27.44 27.28 27.24
C VAL A 990 27.35 28.61 27.99
N ASN A 991 26.24 29.33 27.83
CA ASN A 991 25.93 30.54 28.58
C ASN A 991 25.92 30.28 30.10
N GLU A 992 26.53 31.18 30.88
CA GLU A 992 26.62 31.05 32.34
C GLU A 992 25.26 30.92 33.04
N VAL A 993 24.18 31.48 32.49
CA VAL A 993 22.85 31.37 33.11
C VAL A 993 22.28 29.96 33.04
N LEU A 994 22.70 29.15 32.06
CA LEU A 994 22.41 27.71 32.02
C LEU A 994 23.14 26.95 33.13
N LYS A 995 24.21 27.51 33.69
CA LYS A 995 25.01 26.90 34.77
C LYS A 995 24.57 27.36 36.17
N SER A 996 23.75 28.40 36.28
CA SER A 996 23.61 29.20 37.52
C SER A 996 22.26 29.11 38.23
N ASN A 997 21.38 28.19 37.84
CA ASN A 997 20.23 27.74 38.64
C ASN A 997 19.88 26.29 38.23
N ASN A 998 19.05 25.63 39.04
CA ASN A 998 18.60 24.23 38.94
C ASN A 998 18.87 23.56 37.58
N ASN A 999 19.73 22.54 37.54
CA ASN A 999 20.49 22.08 36.36
C ASN A 999 19.66 21.65 35.12
N GLN A 1000 18.33 21.62 35.21
CA GLN A 1000 17.36 21.25 34.18
C GLN A 1000 17.76 21.68 32.76
N HIS A 1001 18.08 22.95 32.52
CA HIS A 1001 18.42 23.42 31.17
C HIS A 1001 19.74 22.86 30.59
N LEU A 1002 20.62 22.27 31.40
CA LEU A 1002 21.76 21.50 30.93
C LEU A 1002 21.38 20.04 30.64
N GLU A 1003 20.41 19.48 31.37
CA GLU A 1003 19.84 18.16 31.06
C GLU A 1003 19.00 18.21 29.78
N ASP A 1004 18.14 19.23 29.61
CA ASP A 1004 17.36 19.49 28.38
C ASP A 1004 18.30 19.60 27.15
N LEU A 1005 19.38 20.38 27.29
CA LEU A 1005 20.42 20.53 26.27
C LEU A 1005 21.17 19.22 26.00
N TYR A 1006 21.43 18.42 27.05
CA TYR A 1006 22.06 17.12 26.89
C TYR A 1006 21.18 16.15 26.08
N VAL A 1007 19.89 16.04 26.41
CA VAL A 1007 18.95 15.15 25.71
C VAL A 1007 18.87 15.52 24.21
N LEU A 1008 18.87 16.82 23.90
CA LEU A 1008 19.00 17.28 22.51
C LEU A 1008 20.31 16.86 21.85
N MET A 1009 21.44 16.95 22.56
CA MET A 1009 22.74 16.56 22.02
C MET A 1009 22.92 15.04 21.91
N TYR A 1010 22.21 14.25 22.73
CA TYR A 1010 22.06 12.79 22.58
C TYR A 1010 21.41 12.47 21.24
N ILE A 1011 20.19 12.97 20.99
CA ILE A 1011 19.42 12.66 19.78
C ILE A 1011 20.15 13.16 18.52
N TYR A 1012 20.74 14.36 18.58
CA TYR A 1012 21.63 14.89 17.54
C TYR A 1012 22.76 13.91 17.17
N LYS A 1013 23.43 13.31 18.18
CA LYS A 1013 24.54 12.37 17.99
C LYS A 1013 24.06 11.06 17.35
N CYS A 1014 22.88 10.56 17.71
CA CYS A 1014 22.29 9.36 17.11
C CYS A 1014 21.95 9.58 15.63
N LEU A 1015 21.18 10.63 15.32
CA LEU A 1015 20.79 11.01 13.95
C LEU A 1015 22.03 11.29 13.07
N LYS A 1016 23.07 11.92 13.61
CA LYS A 1016 24.35 12.12 12.92
C LYS A 1016 25.14 10.84 12.69
N LYS A 1017 25.13 9.87 13.63
CA LYS A 1017 25.75 8.55 13.40
C LYS A 1017 25.05 7.83 12.24
N TYR A 1018 23.72 7.81 12.24
CA TYR A 1018 22.92 7.24 11.15
C TYR A 1018 23.24 7.86 9.79
N ARG A 1019 23.24 9.21 9.68
CA ARG A 1019 23.62 9.92 8.45
C ARG A 1019 24.99 9.47 7.93
N ASN A 1020 25.98 9.35 8.81
CA ASN A 1020 27.33 8.95 8.44
C ASN A 1020 27.42 7.49 7.98
N THR A 1021 26.68 6.57 8.61
CA THR A 1021 26.61 5.17 8.16
C THR A 1021 26.04 5.07 6.74
N VAL A 1022 24.88 5.71 6.50
CA VAL A 1022 24.21 5.72 5.18
C VAL A 1022 25.09 6.39 4.11
N ALA A 1023 25.84 7.43 4.47
CA ALA A 1023 26.75 8.12 3.54
C ALA A 1023 28.05 7.36 3.20
N HIS A 1024 28.35 6.23 3.86
CA HIS A 1024 29.62 5.51 3.70
C HIS A 1024 29.53 4.12 3.08
N ALA A 1025 28.35 3.49 3.00
CA ALA A 1025 28.00 2.37 2.10
C ALA A 1025 29.00 1.19 1.96
N LEU A 1026 29.88 0.93 2.93
CA LEU A 1026 30.96 -0.07 2.88
C LEU A 1026 31.19 -0.76 4.24
N ARG A 1027 30.11 -1.14 4.94
CA ARG A 1027 30.18 -2.03 6.12
C ARG A 1027 28.98 -2.97 6.14
N GLU A 1028 29.24 -4.26 5.93
CA GLU A 1028 28.25 -5.33 5.80
C GLU A 1028 27.55 -5.70 7.11
N ASN A 1029 28.04 -5.19 8.25
CA ASN A 1029 27.59 -5.54 9.61
C ASN A 1029 26.86 -4.37 10.32
N GLY A 1030 26.02 -3.62 9.60
CA GLY A 1030 25.23 -2.50 10.15
C GLY A 1030 23.76 -2.87 10.33
N GLU A 1031 23.25 -2.80 11.56
CA GLU A 1031 21.83 -3.05 11.88
C GLU A 1031 20.91 -2.07 11.13
N SER A 1032 19.89 -2.60 10.45
CA SER A 1032 18.96 -1.82 9.62
C SER A 1032 17.84 -1.20 10.46
N VAL A 1033 18.05 0.03 10.92
CA VAL A 1033 17.01 0.84 11.57
C VAL A 1033 15.95 1.23 10.54
N SER A 1034 14.67 1.02 10.86
CA SER A 1034 13.57 1.31 9.92
C SER A 1034 13.44 2.82 9.64
N ARG A 1035 12.86 3.14 8.47
CA ARG A 1035 12.55 4.52 8.08
C ARG A 1035 11.69 5.24 9.12
N GLU A 1036 10.70 4.54 9.66
CA GLU A 1036 9.70 5.08 10.57
C GLU A 1036 10.29 5.44 11.93
N VAL A 1037 11.19 4.59 12.45
CA VAL A 1037 11.95 4.88 13.67
C VAL A 1037 12.77 6.16 13.48
N ILE A 1038 13.46 6.33 12.34
CA ILE A 1038 14.22 7.56 12.05
C ILE A 1038 13.29 8.78 11.91
N GLU A 1039 12.11 8.64 11.31
CA GLU A 1039 11.09 9.71 11.25
C GLU A 1039 10.63 10.12 12.65
N LYS A 1040 10.39 9.15 13.55
CA LYS A 1040 9.98 9.40 14.94
C LYS A 1040 11.07 10.05 15.79
N TRP A 1041 12.34 9.66 15.62
CA TRP A 1041 13.47 10.32 16.29
C TRP A 1041 13.69 11.76 15.78
N ILE A 1042 13.37 12.07 14.52
CA ILE A 1042 13.38 13.44 13.98
C ILE A 1042 12.21 14.25 14.56
N GLU A 1043 11.00 13.69 14.65
CA GLU A 1043 9.84 14.34 15.28
C GLU A 1043 10.13 14.72 16.75
N LEU A 1044 10.63 13.77 17.54
CA LEU A 1044 11.03 13.99 18.93
C LEU A 1044 12.08 15.09 19.04
N TYR A 1045 13.08 15.10 18.15
CA TYR A 1045 14.10 16.16 18.11
C TYR A 1045 13.50 17.54 17.83
N ILE A 1046 12.54 17.64 16.91
CA ILE A 1046 11.85 18.89 16.58
C ILE A 1046 11.08 19.43 17.79
N ILE A 1047 10.28 18.58 18.46
CA ILE A 1047 9.47 18.96 19.62
C ILE A 1047 10.36 19.45 20.76
N LEU A 1048 11.39 18.68 21.13
CA LEU A 1048 12.30 19.05 22.20
C LEU A 1048 13.11 20.31 21.86
N LEU A 1049 13.53 20.50 20.60
CA LEU A 1049 14.31 21.67 20.19
C LEU A 1049 13.43 22.94 20.21
N ASN A 1050 12.18 22.83 19.78
CA ASN A 1050 11.19 23.90 19.85
C ASN A 1050 10.95 24.35 21.29
N ARG A 1051 10.65 23.41 22.20
CA ARG A 1051 10.47 23.67 23.65
C ARG A 1051 11.71 24.33 24.26
N PHE A 1052 12.89 23.76 24.00
CA PHE A 1052 14.16 24.26 24.53
C PHE A 1052 14.47 25.69 24.06
N LEU A 1053 14.33 25.98 22.76
CA LEU A 1053 14.59 27.32 22.23
C LEU A 1053 13.61 28.35 22.81
N LYS A 1054 12.31 28.05 22.88
CA LYS A 1054 11.32 28.96 23.48
C LYS A 1054 11.63 29.30 24.94
N ASN A 1055 12.06 28.31 25.73
CA ASN A 1055 12.38 28.52 27.14
C ASN A 1055 13.73 29.24 27.35
N VAL A 1056 14.77 28.87 26.60
CA VAL A 1056 16.16 29.28 26.88
C VAL A 1056 16.59 30.57 26.16
N VAL A 1057 16.06 30.85 24.96
CA VAL A 1057 16.47 32.03 24.18
C VAL A 1057 16.16 33.35 24.90
N PRO A 1058 14.96 33.58 25.49
CA PRO A 1058 14.66 34.81 26.22
C PRO A 1058 15.60 35.02 27.41
N ILE A 1059 15.88 33.95 28.17
CA ILE A 1059 16.78 33.96 29.33
C ILE A 1059 18.21 34.33 28.90
N CYS A 1060 18.71 33.73 27.81
CA CYS A 1060 20.03 34.02 27.27
C CYS A 1060 20.13 35.46 26.72
N ALA A 1061 19.07 35.98 26.10
CA ALA A 1061 19.02 37.36 25.61
C ALA A 1061 19.01 38.38 26.77
N GLU A 1062 18.16 38.18 27.78
CA GLU A 1062 18.04 39.12 28.91
C GLU A 1062 19.34 39.19 29.72
N ALA A 1063 19.96 38.04 29.99
CA ALA A 1063 21.25 37.96 30.68
C ALA A 1063 22.36 38.76 29.98
N ASN A 1064 22.40 38.71 28.65
CA ASN A 1064 23.36 39.46 27.85
C ASN A 1064 23.04 40.96 27.80
N ASN A 1065 21.76 41.35 27.81
CA ASN A 1065 21.36 42.75 27.93
C ASN A 1065 21.70 43.34 29.30
N ARG A 1066 21.44 42.60 30.40
CA ARG A 1066 21.87 42.97 31.76
C ARG A 1066 23.40 43.17 31.82
N ARG A 1067 24.19 42.25 31.26
CA ARG A 1067 25.67 42.36 31.17
C ARG A 1067 26.13 43.56 30.34
N ARG A 1068 25.51 43.83 29.18
CA ARG A 1068 25.82 45.01 28.35
C ARG A 1068 25.54 46.32 29.09
N ASN A 1069 24.42 46.42 29.79
CA ASN A 1069 24.06 47.60 30.58
C ASN A 1069 25.02 47.82 31.75
N GLN A 1070 25.42 46.75 32.45
CA GLN A 1070 26.47 46.82 33.48
C GLN A 1070 27.82 47.29 32.93
N GLN A 1071 28.25 46.78 31.76
CA GLN A 1071 29.50 47.20 31.12
C GLN A 1071 29.44 48.67 30.65
N ASN A 1072 28.31 49.12 30.11
CA ASN A 1072 28.11 50.51 29.70
C ASN A 1072 28.10 51.47 30.90
N ASN A 1073 27.47 51.09 32.01
CA ASN A 1073 27.51 51.87 33.25
C ASN A 1073 28.93 51.88 33.85
N SER A 1074 29.64 50.75 33.82
CA SER A 1074 31.05 50.68 34.25
C SER A 1074 31.97 51.56 33.40
N ARG A 1075 31.71 51.66 32.08
CA ARG A 1075 32.42 52.57 31.18
C ARG A 1075 32.10 54.05 31.46
N ARG A 1076 30.82 54.39 31.68
CA ARG A 1076 30.40 55.75 32.09
C ARG A 1076 31.05 56.16 33.42
N ASN A 1077 31.04 55.30 34.44
CA ASN A 1077 31.67 55.59 35.73
C ASN A 1077 33.18 55.77 35.57
N ARG A 1078 33.88 54.93 34.78
CA ARG A 1078 35.30 55.15 34.48
C ARG A 1078 35.56 56.48 33.75
N GLN A 1079 34.69 56.91 32.84
CA GLN A 1079 34.80 58.21 32.16
C GLN A 1079 34.52 59.40 33.09
N ASN A 1080 33.63 59.25 34.09
CA ASN A 1080 33.40 60.29 35.10
C ASN A 1080 34.58 60.39 36.07
N ASN A 1081 35.09 59.26 36.58
CA ASN A 1081 36.29 59.25 37.44
C ASN A 1081 37.56 59.75 36.71
N GLN A 1082 37.58 59.77 35.37
CA GLN A 1082 38.62 60.39 34.52
C GLN A 1082 38.33 61.87 34.18
N ARG A 1083 37.34 62.50 34.82
CA ARG A 1083 37.04 63.93 34.77
C ARG A 1083 37.06 64.61 36.15
N GLU A 1084 37.15 63.81 37.21
CA GLU A 1084 37.32 64.24 38.60
C GLU A 1084 38.78 64.09 39.08
N ASN A 1085 39.69 63.68 38.18
CA ASN A 1085 41.15 63.73 38.29
C ASN A 1085 41.69 64.48 37.06
#